data_AF-A0AA87B9V6-F1
#
_entry.id   AF-A0AA87B9V6-F1
#
_cell.length_a   1.000
_cell.length_b   1.000
_cell.length_c   1.000
_cell.angle_alpha   90.00
_cell.angle_beta   90.00
_cell.angle_gamma   90.00
#
_symmetry.space_group_name_H-M   'P 1'
#
loop_
_entity.id
_entity.type
_entity.pdbx_description
1 polymer ?
#
loop_
_entity_poly.entity_id
_entity_poly.type
_entity_poly.pdbx_seq_one_letter_code
_entity_poly.pdbx_strand_id
1 'polypeptide(L)'
;MALASSPSLSKLSLVLLFFLSLSSSHPSHDPTYPPQSHAERLVRSLNLYPKDSVNIIESDHAGHGFVPGEIVEKKFSFLGDSGPSVEDLGHHAGYYSLPHSISARMFYFFFESRISKDDPVVIWLTGGPGCGSEIALFYENGPFHIANNMSLTWNDYGWDQASNIIFVDQPTGTGFSYSSNDTDIRQDEAGVSNDLYDFLQEFFKAHLDFISNDFYIFGESYAGHYVPALASRVNQGNKQNQGLHINLKGFAIGNGLTNPAIQYQAYPDFALDKGVITKTEYETQGGESCADALDICENILYRILVFTDNINYYDIRKKCEGYLCYNFTNVEKLLNEQKVKRALGVRDDLEYDLCSLKVHAAMMQDWMRNLEVGIPALLEDGIKLLVYAGEEDLICNWLGNSRWVQAMQWSGQKGFEISPTVKFVVDGAEAGSLNSYGPLTFLKVHGAGHMVPMDQPKVALQMLTSWTGGKLNASSSASCDLMEPDRLNSPTTFEMPLEVLGHELQFSQDPNSKHLGTTVWDASLVFAKFLERNCRRGRFSPAKLKGKRVIELGAGCGVSGFGMALLGCNVIVTDQKEVLPLLGRNVERNISRVMQKNPESFGSIKVAELQWGDESHIKAVGPPFDYIIGTDVVYVEHLLEPLLQTILSLSGHRTTILLGYEIRSTSVHDKMLQMWKRYFDVKTVSKSKMDETFQHPSIELFIMGFKHSAECTENSGETTVEKVDVETVVDDKSSEGSVVAEEGTGLVEENVEDHDKSISQNAKLSEWEARRYGAMAARILRDIKIS
;
A
#
# COMPACT_ATOMS: atom_id res chain seq x y z
N MET A 1 42.96 64.92 55.14
CA MET A 1 43.84 65.70 54.25
C MET A 1 43.59 65.18 52.83
N ALA A 2 42.63 65.76 52.10
CA ALA A 2 42.82 66.83 51.09
C ALA A 2 43.59 66.29 49.86
N LEU A 3 43.19 66.38 48.58
CA LEU A 3 42.16 67.12 47.83
C LEU A 3 42.04 66.49 46.40
N ALA A 4 40.94 66.80 45.71
CA ALA A 4 40.58 66.83 44.27
C ALA A 4 41.75 66.86 43.23
N SER A 5 41.64 66.59 41.91
CA SER A 5 40.60 66.37 40.89
C SER A 5 41.33 66.15 39.52
N SER A 6 40.70 65.47 38.55
CA SER A 6 40.97 65.50 37.08
C SER A 6 40.93 66.95 36.49
N PRO A 7 41.35 67.31 35.23
CA PRO A 7 41.01 66.64 33.95
C PRO A 7 41.94 66.87 32.71
N SER A 8 41.40 66.48 31.54
CA SER A 8 41.84 66.49 30.12
C SER A 8 42.06 67.85 29.43
N LEU A 9 42.75 67.83 28.26
CA LEU A 9 42.59 68.62 26.99
C LEU A 9 43.99 68.67 26.29
N SER A 10 44.23 68.70 24.97
CA SER A 10 43.48 69.14 23.78
C SER A 10 44.21 68.69 22.48
N LYS A 11 43.44 68.62 21.39
CA LYS A 11 43.75 68.33 19.97
C LYS A 11 44.64 69.40 19.29
N LEU A 12 45.34 69.08 18.18
CA LEU A 12 45.03 69.56 16.79
C LEU A 12 46.06 69.09 15.69
N SER A 13 45.51 68.49 14.61
CA SER A 13 45.85 68.52 13.15
C SER A 13 47.28 68.24 12.60
N LEU A 14 47.50 67.53 11.47
CA LEU A 14 46.98 67.73 10.10
C LEU A 14 47.35 66.54 9.11
N VAL A 15 46.38 65.96 8.36
CA VAL A 15 46.32 65.63 6.88
C VAL A 15 47.46 64.78 6.21
N LEU A 16 47.34 63.77 5.29
CA LEU A 16 46.30 62.92 4.63
C LEU A 16 47.01 61.81 3.76
N LEU A 17 46.26 60.74 3.39
CA LEU A 17 46.36 59.80 2.23
C LEU A 17 47.27 58.54 2.30
N PHE A 18 46.73 57.32 2.52
CA PHE A 18 46.21 56.28 1.55
C PHE A 18 47.34 55.38 0.95
N PHE A 19 47.34 54.04 0.83
CA PHE A 19 46.31 52.97 0.76
C PHE A 19 46.92 51.58 1.14
N LEU A 20 46.08 50.75 1.78
CA LEU A 20 45.80 49.29 1.67
C LEU A 20 46.81 48.14 1.96
N SER A 21 46.31 47.34 2.92
CA SER A 21 46.21 45.88 3.04
C SER A 21 47.44 45.05 3.42
N LEU A 22 47.32 44.52 4.66
CA LEU A 22 48.26 43.71 5.41
C LEU A 22 48.57 42.35 4.78
N SER A 23 49.85 42.05 4.84
CA SER A 23 50.55 40.86 4.39
C SER A 23 50.36 39.65 5.30
N SER A 24 50.13 38.51 4.64
CA SER A 24 50.37 37.14 5.10
C SER A 24 51.86 36.83 5.26
N SER A 25 52.25 36.03 6.27
CA SER A 25 53.25 34.95 6.10
C SER A 25 53.33 34.03 7.33
N HIS A 26 53.45 32.74 7.02
CA HIS A 26 53.47 31.51 7.84
C HIS A 26 54.54 31.43 8.95
N PRO A 27 54.47 30.37 9.79
CA PRO A 27 55.42 29.27 9.58
C PRO A 27 54.85 27.83 9.71
N SER A 28 55.27 27.01 8.73
CA SER A 28 55.69 25.58 8.76
C SER A 28 54.85 24.47 9.43
N HIS A 29 54.57 23.46 8.59
CA HIS A 29 54.07 22.11 8.82
C HIS A 29 54.99 21.17 9.65
N ASP A 30 54.35 20.23 10.37
CA ASP A 30 54.74 18.81 10.45
C ASP A 30 53.44 17.95 10.60
N PRO A 31 53.39 16.64 10.28
CA PRO A 31 52.34 16.06 9.45
C PRO A 31 51.57 14.94 10.19
N THR A 32 50.62 14.30 9.51
CA THR A 32 49.87 13.09 9.91
C THR A 32 48.59 13.27 10.73
N TYR A 33 47.59 13.94 10.13
CA TYR A 33 46.24 13.39 10.11
C TYR A 33 45.72 13.49 8.66
N PRO A 34 45.12 12.43 8.10
CA PRO A 34 44.57 12.48 6.75
C PRO A 34 43.48 13.57 6.65
N PRO A 35 43.23 14.13 5.46
CA PRO A 35 42.15 15.08 5.27
C PRO A 35 40.83 14.46 5.74
N GLN A 36 40.13 15.15 6.64
CA GLN A 36 38.83 14.78 7.19
C GLN A 36 37.90 14.28 6.08
N SER A 37 37.33 13.08 6.27
CA SER A 37 36.47 12.46 5.26
C SER A 37 35.16 13.24 5.13
N HIS A 38 34.53 13.14 3.95
CA HIS A 38 33.22 13.74 3.70
C HIS A 38 32.16 13.25 4.71
N ALA A 39 32.25 11.98 5.12
CA ALA A 39 31.40 11.37 6.15
C ALA A 39 31.48 12.11 7.50
N GLU A 40 32.67 12.56 7.92
CA GLU A 40 32.84 13.29 9.18
C GLU A 40 32.12 14.65 9.16
N ARG A 41 31.93 15.24 7.98
CA ARG A 41 31.15 16.49 7.80
C ARG A 41 29.65 16.25 7.77
N LEU A 42 29.19 15.14 7.19
CA LEU A 42 27.77 14.74 7.16
C LEU A 42 27.26 14.34 8.56
N VAL A 43 28.08 13.62 9.33
CA VAL A 43 27.79 13.26 10.73
C VAL A 43 27.77 14.51 11.64
N ARG A 44 28.59 15.53 11.34
CA ARG A 44 28.58 16.84 12.03
C ARG A 44 27.38 17.71 11.69
N SER A 45 26.91 17.72 10.44
CA SER A 45 25.73 18.50 10.06
C SER A 45 24.42 17.92 10.61
N LEU A 46 24.41 16.65 11.00
CA LEU A 46 23.29 15.94 11.63
C LEU A 46 23.35 15.88 13.17
N ASN A 47 24.34 16.52 13.81
CA ASN A 47 24.46 16.63 15.27
C ASN A 47 24.56 15.29 16.05
N LEU A 48 25.17 14.27 15.45
CA LEU A 48 25.22 12.89 15.97
C LEU A 48 26.43 12.55 16.88
N TYR A 49 26.76 13.34 17.92
CA TYR A 49 27.99 13.12 18.73
C TYR A 49 27.82 12.51 20.13
N PRO A 50 28.42 11.33 20.37
CA PRO A 50 29.11 10.96 21.61
C PRO A 50 30.65 11.12 21.48
N LYS A 51 31.37 11.12 22.63
CA LYS A 51 32.79 11.55 22.71
C LYS A 51 33.85 10.46 22.48
N ASP A 52 33.54 9.17 22.65
CA ASP A 52 34.55 8.09 22.64
C ASP A 52 34.07 6.83 21.89
N SER A 53 35.01 5.97 21.47
CA SER A 53 34.74 4.70 20.76
C SER A 53 34.33 3.62 21.76
N VAL A 54 33.02 3.42 21.92
CA VAL A 54 32.49 2.69 23.08
C VAL A 54 32.69 1.17 23.02
N ASN A 55 32.84 0.60 21.81
CA ASN A 55 32.78 -0.85 21.57
C ASN A 55 34.06 -1.48 21.00
N ILE A 56 35.17 -0.74 21.02
CA ILE A 56 36.51 -1.30 20.81
C ILE A 56 37.26 -1.22 22.12
N ILE A 57 37.51 -2.39 22.72
CA ILE A 57 38.10 -2.48 24.05
C ILE A 57 39.63 -2.53 23.99
N GLU A 58 40.31 -1.91 24.95
CA GLU A 58 41.78 -1.84 24.97
C GLU A 58 42.47 -3.20 25.20
N SER A 59 41.79 -4.17 25.84
CA SER A 59 42.32 -5.54 26.06
C SER A 59 41.25 -6.58 26.43
N ASP A 60 41.27 -7.76 25.79
CA ASP A 60 40.42 -8.90 26.15
C ASP A 60 41.09 -9.79 27.23
N HIS A 61 41.09 -9.31 28.47
CA HIS A 61 41.54 -10.10 29.63
C HIS A 61 40.51 -11.15 30.10
N ALA A 62 39.33 -11.22 29.47
CA ALA A 62 38.19 -12.06 29.88
C ALA A 62 38.10 -13.39 29.11
N GLY A 63 39.16 -13.80 28.40
CA GLY A 63 39.22 -15.05 27.62
C GLY A 63 39.01 -16.37 28.39
N HIS A 64 38.61 -16.32 29.66
CA HIS A 64 38.22 -17.49 30.45
C HIS A 64 36.72 -17.78 30.31
N GLY A 65 36.26 -18.19 29.13
CA GLY A 65 34.88 -18.67 28.95
C GLY A 65 34.33 -18.70 27.53
N PHE A 66 34.94 -17.97 26.59
CA PHE A 66 34.46 -17.91 25.21
C PHE A 66 35.36 -18.69 24.24
N VAL A 67 34.80 -19.69 23.58
CA VAL A 67 35.47 -20.45 22.51
C VAL A 67 35.03 -19.87 21.16
N PRO A 68 35.97 -19.56 20.23
CA PRO A 68 35.59 -19.12 18.88
C PRO A 68 34.66 -20.12 18.19
N GLY A 69 33.59 -19.62 17.57
CA GLY A 69 32.55 -20.45 16.95
C GLY A 69 31.54 -21.06 17.93
N GLU A 70 31.50 -20.63 19.19
CA GLU A 70 30.48 -21.07 20.15
C GLU A 70 29.61 -19.91 20.64
N ILE A 71 28.34 -20.23 20.90
CA ILE A 71 27.37 -19.36 21.58
C ILE A 71 27.44 -19.57 23.08
N VAL A 72 27.37 -18.48 23.82
CA VAL A 72 27.24 -18.48 25.27
C VAL A 72 25.95 -17.74 25.65
N GLU A 73 25.05 -18.44 26.35
CA GLU A 73 23.80 -17.90 26.88
C GLU A 73 23.77 -18.02 28.41
N LYS A 74 23.08 -17.08 29.07
CA LYS A 74 22.76 -17.22 30.48
C LYS A 74 21.41 -17.94 30.65
N LYS A 75 21.46 -19.19 31.12
CA LYS A 75 20.26 -19.93 31.53
C LYS A 75 20.11 -19.87 33.04
N PHE A 76 19.12 -19.13 33.55
CA PHE A 76 18.68 -19.30 34.95
C PHE A 76 17.30 -19.99 34.98
N SER A 77 16.95 -20.54 36.14
CA SER A 77 15.63 -21.09 36.41
C SER A 77 14.94 -20.21 37.46
N PHE A 78 13.95 -19.41 37.05
CA PHE A 78 13.14 -18.66 38.00
C PHE A 78 11.78 -19.34 38.23
N LEU A 79 11.47 -19.61 39.50
CA LEU A 79 10.13 -19.90 40.00
C LEU A 79 9.65 -18.66 40.75
N GLY A 80 8.84 -17.83 40.08
CA GLY A 80 8.04 -16.75 40.69
C GLY A 80 8.65 -15.34 40.63
N ASP A 81 8.04 -14.46 39.83
CA ASP A 81 7.24 -13.32 40.31
C ASP A 81 6.40 -12.75 39.15
N SER A 82 5.30 -12.06 39.47
CA SER A 82 4.28 -11.61 38.52
C SER A 82 4.68 -10.32 37.77
N GLY A 83 5.51 -10.42 36.73
CA GLY A 83 5.84 -9.32 35.80
C GLY A 83 7.20 -9.49 35.08
N PRO A 84 7.47 -8.74 33.99
CA PRO A 84 8.76 -8.80 33.30
C PRO A 84 9.85 -8.12 34.14
N SER A 85 10.96 -8.80 34.39
CA SER A 85 12.07 -8.32 35.23
C SER A 85 13.37 -8.16 34.42
N VAL A 86 14.36 -7.47 34.99
CA VAL A 86 15.70 -7.35 34.37
C VAL A 86 16.40 -8.71 34.33
N GLU A 87 16.16 -9.53 35.34
CA GLU A 87 16.66 -10.90 35.42
C GLU A 87 16.04 -11.76 34.31
N ASP A 88 14.75 -11.63 34.07
CA ASP A 88 14.03 -12.29 32.96
C ASP A 88 14.61 -11.86 31.60
N LEU A 89 14.80 -10.55 31.38
CA LEU A 89 15.47 -10.02 30.19
C LEU A 89 16.86 -10.64 29.97
N GLY A 90 17.63 -10.88 31.04
CA GLY A 90 18.94 -11.52 30.99
C GLY A 90 18.93 -12.99 30.53
N HIS A 91 17.81 -13.71 30.63
CA HIS A 91 17.69 -15.10 30.14
C HIS A 91 17.66 -15.16 28.62
N HIS A 92 17.28 -14.06 27.99
CA HIS A 92 17.15 -13.95 26.55
C HIS A 92 18.42 -13.47 25.87
N ALA A 93 19.45 -13.10 26.64
CA ALA A 93 20.69 -12.54 26.11
C ALA A 93 21.77 -13.60 25.89
N GLY A 94 22.53 -13.43 24.81
CA GLY A 94 23.68 -14.26 24.51
C GLY A 94 24.76 -13.54 23.72
N TYR A 95 25.92 -14.19 23.66
CA TYR A 95 27.04 -13.77 22.84
C TYR A 95 27.47 -14.89 21.91
N TYR A 96 27.82 -14.52 20.68
CA TYR A 96 28.45 -15.39 19.70
C TYR A 96 29.86 -14.94 19.40
N SER A 97 30.77 -15.89 19.34
CA SER A 97 32.19 -15.66 19.10
C SER A 97 32.53 -15.87 17.64
N LEU A 98 32.83 -14.81 16.89
CA LEU A 98 33.06 -14.93 15.45
C LEU A 98 34.35 -15.72 15.14
N PRO A 99 34.27 -16.84 14.39
CA PRO A 99 35.39 -17.77 14.21
C PRO A 99 36.51 -17.20 13.34
N HIS A 100 36.19 -16.25 12.46
CA HIS A 100 37.13 -15.62 11.52
C HIS A 100 37.46 -14.18 11.91
N SER A 101 37.42 -13.90 13.22
CA SER A 101 37.78 -12.61 13.82
C SER A 101 38.96 -12.76 14.77
N ILE A 102 39.60 -11.65 15.13
CA ILE A 102 40.64 -11.65 16.16
C ILE A 102 40.00 -11.81 17.54
N SER A 103 38.93 -11.06 17.81
CA SER A 103 38.28 -11.06 19.12
C SER A 103 36.83 -10.59 19.08
N ALA A 104 36.18 -10.64 17.92
CA ALA A 104 34.82 -10.14 17.78
C ALA A 104 33.80 -11.03 18.48
N ARG A 105 32.93 -10.39 19.26
CA ARG A 105 31.77 -11.01 19.93
C ARG A 105 30.51 -10.29 19.47
N MET A 106 29.57 -11.04 18.92
CA MET A 106 28.24 -10.54 18.54
C MET A 106 27.26 -10.76 19.68
N PHE A 107 26.61 -9.71 20.14
CA PHE A 107 25.54 -9.77 21.13
C PHE A 107 24.18 -9.96 20.47
N TYR A 108 23.30 -10.70 21.13
CA TYR A 108 21.93 -10.87 20.67
C TYR A 108 20.95 -11.10 21.82
N PHE A 109 19.68 -10.81 21.54
CA PHE A 109 18.55 -11.28 22.31
C PHE A 109 17.74 -12.31 21.51
N PHE A 110 17.22 -13.33 22.19
CA PHE A 110 16.28 -14.30 21.61
C PHE A 110 15.07 -14.50 22.52
N PHE A 111 13.89 -14.26 21.98
CA PHE A 111 12.61 -14.46 22.66
C PHE A 111 11.80 -15.54 21.94
N GLU A 112 11.39 -16.57 22.68
CA GLU A 112 10.42 -17.53 22.16
C GLU A 112 9.05 -16.89 22.01
N SER A 113 8.23 -17.40 21.09
CA SER A 113 6.87 -16.95 20.92
C SER A 113 6.03 -17.16 22.19
N ARG A 114 5.28 -16.13 22.58
CA ARG A 114 4.29 -16.20 23.66
C ARG A 114 3.11 -17.13 23.35
N ILE A 115 2.91 -17.49 22.08
CA ILE A 115 1.79 -18.32 21.62
C ILE A 115 2.22 -19.75 21.36
N SER A 116 3.22 -19.97 20.50
CA SER A 116 3.69 -21.31 20.14
C SER A 116 5.15 -21.33 19.71
N LYS A 117 5.93 -22.28 20.25
CA LYS A 117 7.30 -22.53 19.77
C LYS A 117 7.37 -22.94 18.30
N ASP A 118 6.28 -23.45 17.74
CA ASP A 118 6.18 -23.81 16.32
C ASP A 118 6.00 -22.58 15.39
N ASP A 119 5.80 -21.39 15.95
CA ASP A 119 5.72 -20.15 15.17
C ASP A 119 7.04 -19.86 14.43
N PRO A 120 7.02 -19.06 13.35
CA PRO A 120 8.22 -18.75 12.59
C PRO A 120 9.34 -18.16 13.44
N VAL A 121 10.59 -18.42 13.04
CA VAL A 121 11.75 -17.71 13.59
C VAL A 121 11.99 -16.45 12.75
N VAL A 122 12.06 -15.30 13.42
CA VAL A 122 12.30 -14.00 12.78
C VAL A 122 13.59 -13.43 13.34
N ILE A 123 14.56 -13.11 12.48
CA ILE A 123 15.67 -12.23 12.88
C ILE A 123 15.34 -10.79 12.51
N TRP A 124 15.55 -9.87 13.44
CA TRP A 124 15.42 -8.43 13.24
C TRP A 124 16.80 -7.76 13.20
N LEU A 125 17.00 -6.91 12.20
CA LEU A 125 18.23 -6.15 11.99
C LEU A 125 17.93 -4.65 11.94
N THR A 126 18.41 -3.90 12.93
CA THR A 126 18.40 -2.43 12.89
C THR A 126 19.52 -1.92 11.96
N GLY A 127 19.27 -0.76 11.33
CA GLY A 127 20.17 -0.12 10.36
C GLY A 127 21.28 0.74 10.97
N GLY A 128 21.28 2.03 10.60
CA GLY A 128 22.32 3.00 10.95
C GLY A 128 23.15 3.47 9.76
N PRO A 129 24.13 2.70 9.26
CA PRO A 129 24.69 1.46 9.81
C PRO A 129 25.33 1.67 11.18
N GLY A 130 25.25 0.66 12.05
CA GLY A 130 25.92 0.66 13.35
C GLY A 130 25.00 0.92 14.54
N CYS A 131 23.68 0.91 14.36
CA CYS A 131 22.73 1.12 15.45
C CYS A 131 22.29 -0.21 16.10
N GLY A 132 22.23 -0.23 17.43
CA GLY A 132 21.86 -1.41 18.22
C GLY A 132 20.43 -1.87 17.97
N SER A 133 20.23 -3.19 17.94
CA SER A 133 18.89 -3.76 17.72
C SER A 133 17.99 -3.64 18.97
N GLU A 134 18.53 -3.21 20.11
CA GLU A 134 17.73 -2.94 21.31
C GLU A 134 16.84 -1.71 21.17
N ILE A 135 17.15 -0.79 20.24
CA ILE A 135 16.22 0.30 19.90
C ILE A 135 14.88 -0.30 19.48
N ALA A 136 14.91 -1.24 18.54
CA ALA A 136 13.72 -1.91 18.06
C ALA A 136 13.07 -2.79 19.15
N LEU A 137 13.89 -3.47 19.95
CA LEU A 137 13.41 -4.28 21.07
C LEU A 137 12.54 -3.47 22.03
N PHE A 138 12.94 -2.25 22.40
CA PHE A 138 12.24 -1.47 23.43
C PHE A 138 11.24 -0.44 22.90
N TYR A 139 11.41 0.05 21.67
CA TYR A 139 10.58 1.13 21.10
C TYR A 139 9.73 0.72 19.89
N GLU A 140 9.99 -0.44 19.29
CA GLU A 140 9.30 -0.88 18.08
C GLU A 140 8.51 -2.16 18.32
N ASN A 141 9.16 -3.31 18.21
CA ASN A 141 8.51 -4.61 18.02
C ASN A 141 8.98 -5.69 18.99
N GLY A 142 9.83 -5.37 19.96
CA GLY A 142 10.19 -6.33 21.00
C GLY A 142 9.09 -6.51 22.07
N PRO A 143 9.31 -7.45 22.99
CA PRO A 143 8.33 -7.86 23.99
C PRO A 143 8.07 -6.82 25.09
N PHE A 144 8.91 -5.78 25.20
CA PHE A 144 8.88 -4.86 26.33
C PHE A 144 8.85 -3.39 25.91
N HIS A 145 8.25 -2.57 26.75
CA HIS A 145 8.45 -1.13 26.81
C HIS A 145 9.23 -0.75 28.08
N ILE A 146 9.93 0.38 28.02
CA ILE A 146 10.58 0.99 29.18
C ILE A 146 9.66 2.06 29.77
N ALA A 147 9.15 1.82 30.98
CA ALA A 147 8.35 2.80 31.71
C ALA A 147 9.23 3.95 32.25
N ASN A 148 8.61 5.09 32.59
CA ASN A 148 9.32 6.29 33.09
C ASN A 148 10.15 6.06 34.36
N ASN A 149 9.82 5.03 35.14
CA ASN A 149 10.56 4.63 36.34
C ASN A 149 11.67 3.59 36.04
N MET A 150 12.03 3.40 34.77
CA MET A 150 13.02 2.42 34.29
C MET A 150 12.64 0.95 34.51
N SER A 151 11.37 0.66 34.82
CA SER A 151 10.86 -0.72 34.85
C SER A 151 10.41 -1.18 33.47
N LEU A 152 10.43 -2.49 33.25
CA LEU A 152 9.92 -3.11 32.02
C LEU A 152 8.42 -3.38 32.15
N THR A 153 7.70 -3.18 31.06
CA THR A 153 6.29 -3.55 30.92
C THR A 153 6.08 -4.29 29.61
N TRP A 154 5.16 -5.24 29.56
CA TRP A 154 4.86 -5.98 28.32
C TRP A 154 4.38 -5.05 27.21
N ASN A 155 4.85 -5.32 25.99
CA ASN A 155 4.33 -4.76 24.76
C ASN A 155 3.17 -5.65 24.25
N ASP A 156 1.96 -5.09 24.23
CA ASP A 156 0.74 -5.75 23.75
C ASP A 156 0.75 -5.99 22.23
N TYR A 157 1.76 -5.49 21.51
CA TYR A 157 1.95 -5.68 20.08
C TYR A 157 3.37 -6.14 19.72
N GLY A 158 4.12 -6.67 20.70
CA GLY A 158 5.43 -7.28 20.45
C GLY A 158 5.32 -8.44 19.46
N TRP A 159 6.31 -8.55 18.57
CA TRP A 159 6.35 -9.56 17.51
C TRP A 159 6.60 -10.98 18.03
N ASP A 160 7.00 -11.10 19.29
CA ASP A 160 7.02 -12.35 20.04
C ASP A 160 5.61 -12.94 20.26
N GLN A 161 4.52 -12.26 19.88
CA GLN A 161 3.18 -12.86 19.83
C GLN A 161 2.91 -13.72 18.59
N ALA A 162 3.76 -13.63 17.56
CA ALA A 162 3.57 -14.33 16.30
C ALA A 162 4.87 -14.94 15.74
N SER A 163 5.97 -14.87 16.51
CA SER A 163 7.27 -15.37 16.09
C SER A 163 8.18 -15.65 17.28
N ASN A 164 9.14 -16.53 17.07
CA ASN A 164 10.34 -16.62 17.88
C ASN A 164 11.34 -15.59 17.33
N ILE A 165 11.58 -14.49 18.05
CA ILE A 165 12.27 -13.32 17.51
C ILE A 165 13.70 -13.16 18.06
N ILE A 166 14.64 -12.90 17.16
CA ILE A 166 16.06 -12.68 17.44
C ILE A 166 16.39 -11.23 17.11
N PHE A 167 16.96 -10.49 18.06
CA PHE A 167 17.53 -9.16 17.84
C PHE A 167 19.05 -9.28 17.90
N VAL A 168 19.75 -8.88 16.84
CA VAL A 168 21.21 -9.02 16.78
C VAL A 168 21.88 -7.67 16.64
N ASP A 169 22.88 -7.41 17.49
CA ASP A 169 23.75 -6.26 17.34
C ASP A 169 24.81 -6.54 16.28
N GLN A 170 24.69 -5.83 15.18
CA GLN A 170 25.55 -6.03 14.03
C GLN A 170 25.75 -4.69 13.29
N PRO A 171 26.86 -4.52 12.57
CA PRO A 171 28.09 -5.34 12.57
C PRO A 171 28.84 -5.32 13.91
N THR A 172 29.98 -6.03 14.00
CA THR A 172 30.88 -5.94 15.17
C THR A 172 31.24 -4.48 15.47
N GLY A 173 31.06 -4.06 16.73
CA GLY A 173 31.24 -2.67 17.18
C GLY A 173 29.93 -1.90 17.40
N THR A 174 28.78 -2.51 17.12
CA THR A 174 27.42 -1.97 17.33
C THR A 174 26.86 -2.41 18.68
N GLY A 175 26.15 -1.53 19.40
CA GLY A 175 25.46 -1.87 20.65
C GLY A 175 26.38 -2.54 21.67
N PHE A 176 26.09 -3.77 22.07
CA PHE A 176 26.95 -4.60 22.92
C PHE A 176 27.85 -5.58 22.17
N SER A 177 27.81 -5.61 20.83
CA SER A 177 28.79 -6.33 20.01
C SER A 177 30.12 -5.59 19.97
N TYR A 178 31.21 -6.26 20.33
CA TYR A 178 32.52 -5.62 20.52
C TYR A 178 33.67 -6.45 19.94
N SER A 179 34.83 -5.80 19.77
CA SER A 179 36.12 -6.47 19.54
C SER A 179 37.23 -5.71 20.26
N SER A 180 38.36 -6.36 20.52
CA SER A 180 39.61 -5.70 20.91
C SER A 180 40.47 -5.26 19.72
N ASN A 181 40.01 -5.49 18.48
CA ASN A 181 40.74 -5.13 17.28
C ASN A 181 39.85 -4.49 16.20
N ASP A 182 40.29 -3.33 15.72
CA ASP A 182 39.61 -2.56 14.68
C ASP A 182 39.49 -3.27 13.34
N THR A 183 40.38 -4.22 13.03
CA THR A 183 40.29 -4.99 11.78
C THR A 183 39.09 -5.92 11.73
N ASP A 184 38.45 -6.17 12.87
CA ASP A 184 37.21 -6.97 12.93
C ASP A 184 35.97 -6.14 12.55
N ILE A 185 36.08 -4.81 12.42
CA ILE A 185 34.98 -3.96 11.96
C ILE A 185 34.79 -4.14 10.46
N ARG A 186 33.60 -4.58 10.07
CA ARG A 186 33.25 -4.81 8.66
C ARG A 186 33.08 -3.50 7.90
N GLN A 187 33.34 -3.57 6.59
CA GLN A 187 33.34 -2.41 5.69
C GLN A 187 32.31 -2.55 4.55
N ASP A 188 31.66 -3.72 4.44
CA ASP A 188 30.70 -4.06 3.39
C ASP A 188 29.72 -5.17 3.83
N GLU A 189 28.64 -5.38 3.10
CA GLU A 189 27.64 -6.42 3.43
C GLU A 189 28.19 -7.83 3.21
N ALA A 190 29.26 -8.01 2.44
CA ALA A 190 29.86 -9.33 2.25
C ALA A 190 30.45 -9.82 3.59
N GLY A 191 31.18 -8.96 4.30
CA GLY A 191 31.65 -9.26 5.66
C GLY A 191 30.50 -9.46 6.64
N VAL A 192 29.53 -8.55 6.64
CA VAL A 192 28.39 -8.57 7.58
C VAL A 192 27.50 -9.79 7.40
N SER A 193 27.16 -10.14 6.16
CA SER A 193 26.31 -11.30 5.86
C SER A 193 27.00 -12.62 6.17
N ASN A 194 28.33 -12.71 6.05
CA ASN A 194 29.08 -13.89 6.48
C ASN A 194 29.08 -14.04 8.01
N ASP A 195 29.31 -12.95 8.75
CA ASP A 195 29.25 -12.97 10.22
C ASP A 195 27.87 -13.39 10.73
N LEU A 196 26.81 -12.81 10.14
CA LEU A 196 25.43 -13.18 10.46
C LEU A 196 25.07 -14.61 10.05
N TYR A 197 25.62 -15.11 8.94
CA TYR A 197 25.44 -16.51 8.56
C TYR A 197 26.11 -17.46 9.55
N ASP A 198 27.36 -17.19 9.93
CA ASP A 198 28.09 -17.97 10.93
C ASP A 198 27.36 -17.96 12.27
N PHE A 199 26.82 -16.80 12.68
CA PHE A 199 25.96 -16.68 13.85
C PHE A 199 24.73 -17.58 13.74
N LEU A 200 23.97 -17.51 12.64
CA LEU A 200 22.75 -18.30 12.46
C LEU A 200 23.05 -19.81 12.47
N GLN A 201 24.17 -20.25 11.90
CA GLN A 201 24.59 -21.64 11.91
C GLN A 201 24.78 -22.16 13.34
N GLU A 202 25.46 -21.40 14.19
CA GLU A 202 25.67 -21.78 15.58
C GLU A 202 24.42 -21.56 16.44
N PHE A 203 23.59 -20.56 16.12
CA PHE A 203 22.29 -20.35 16.78
C PHE A 203 21.39 -21.55 16.60
N PHE A 204 21.13 -21.99 15.37
CA PHE A 204 20.27 -23.15 15.13
C PHE A 204 20.88 -24.47 15.61
N LYS A 205 22.21 -24.55 15.72
CA LYS A 205 22.88 -25.70 16.33
C LYS A 205 22.70 -25.74 17.86
N ALA A 206 22.65 -24.59 18.52
CA ALA A 206 22.31 -24.48 19.94
C ALA A 206 20.80 -24.65 20.20
N HIS A 207 19.97 -24.30 19.22
CA HIS A 207 18.50 -24.25 19.28
C HIS A 207 17.86 -25.18 18.23
N LEU A 208 18.24 -26.46 18.25
CA LEU A 208 17.82 -27.44 17.24
C LEU A 208 16.31 -27.62 17.14
N ASP A 209 15.55 -27.31 18.20
CA ASP A 209 14.08 -27.39 18.19
C ASP A 209 13.45 -26.40 17.19
N PHE A 210 14.18 -25.36 16.78
CA PHE A 210 13.69 -24.32 15.87
C PHE A 210 14.20 -24.45 14.42
N ILE A 211 15.09 -25.41 14.12
CA ILE A 211 15.68 -25.55 12.76
C ILE A 211 14.62 -25.85 11.68
N SER A 212 13.54 -26.53 12.07
CA SER A 212 12.42 -26.85 11.18
C SER A 212 11.44 -25.70 10.97
N ASN A 213 11.46 -24.68 11.82
CA ASN A 213 10.53 -23.56 11.75
C ASN A 213 10.78 -22.76 10.47
N ASP A 214 9.74 -22.09 9.97
CA ASP A 214 9.91 -21.15 8.88
C ASP A 214 10.78 -19.98 9.35
N PHE A 215 11.83 -19.65 8.60
CA PHE A 215 12.77 -18.59 8.95
C PHE A 215 12.57 -17.36 8.06
N TYR A 216 12.50 -16.19 8.70
CA TYR A 216 12.35 -14.90 8.03
C TYR A 216 13.40 -13.89 8.52
N ILE A 217 13.89 -13.08 7.58
CA ILE A 217 14.85 -12.00 7.88
C ILE A 217 14.13 -10.66 7.73
N PHE A 218 14.04 -9.89 8.81
CA PHE A 218 13.47 -8.55 8.83
C PHE A 218 14.54 -7.53 9.19
N GLY A 219 14.37 -6.31 8.70
CA GLY A 219 15.15 -5.18 9.14
C GLY A 219 14.65 -3.86 8.58
N GLU A 220 15.16 -2.77 9.14
CA GLU A 220 14.77 -1.41 8.79
C GLU A 220 15.95 -0.53 8.36
N SER A 221 15.67 0.50 7.55
CA SER A 221 16.63 1.58 7.26
C SER A 221 17.82 1.07 6.43
N TYR A 222 19.04 1.26 6.93
CA TYR A 222 20.24 0.67 6.32
C TYR A 222 20.20 -0.87 6.24
N ALA A 223 19.31 -1.54 7.00
CA ALA A 223 19.09 -2.96 6.81
C ALA A 223 18.47 -3.31 5.44
N GLY A 224 18.03 -2.32 4.65
CA GLY A 224 17.80 -2.52 3.21
C GLY A 224 19.05 -2.97 2.43
N HIS A 225 20.25 -2.80 3.00
CA HIS A 225 21.49 -3.45 2.52
C HIS A 225 21.70 -4.82 3.19
N TYR A 226 21.59 -4.88 4.52
CA TYR A 226 21.89 -6.11 5.28
C TYR A 226 20.96 -7.28 4.96
N VAL A 227 19.65 -7.02 4.90
CA VAL A 227 18.61 -8.05 4.72
C VAL A 227 18.78 -8.81 3.39
N PRO A 228 18.85 -8.16 2.21
CA PRO A 228 19.04 -8.89 0.95
C PRO A 228 20.41 -9.58 0.88
N ALA A 229 21.46 -9.01 1.48
CA ALA A 229 22.77 -9.65 1.53
C ALA A 229 22.74 -10.94 2.38
N LEU A 230 22.15 -10.90 3.57
CA LEU A 230 22.00 -12.08 4.42
C LEU A 230 21.08 -13.14 3.77
N ALA A 231 19.95 -12.72 3.21
CA ALA A 231 19.05 -13.64 2.50
C ALA A 231 19.76 -14.37 1.35
N SER A 232 20.57 -13.63 0.57
CA SER A 232 21.42 -14.18 -0.49
C SER A 232 22.44 -15.19 0.06
N ARG A 233 23.13 -14.84 1.15
CA ARG A 233 24.15 -15.69 1.78
C ARG A 233 23.56 -16.98 2.34
N VAL A 234 22.40 -16.90 3.00
CA VAL A 234 21.68 -18.07 3.54
C VAL A 234 21.19 -18.98 2.40
N ASN A 235 20.54 -18.41 1.37
CA ASN A 235 20.09 -19.19 0.22
C ASN A 235 21.26 -19.88 -0.51
N GLN A 236 22.39 -19.18 -0.68
CA GLN A 236 23.59 -19.75 -1.25
C GLN A 236 24.15 -20.91 -0.40
N GLY A 237 24.21 -20.72 0.93
CA GLY A 237 24.63 -21.75 1.87
C GLY A 237 23.76 -23.01 1.77
N ASN A 238 22.44 -22.83 1.74
CA ASN A 238 21.47 -23.92 1.55
C ASN A 238 21.68 -24.67 0.23
N LYS A 239 21.79 -23.94 -0.90
CA LYS A 239 22.02 -24.54 -2.23
C LYS A 239 23.33 -25.32 -2.32
N GLN A 240 24.34 -24.87 -1.60
CA GLN A 240 25.66 -25.49 -1.56
C GLN A 240 25.78 -26.56 -0.46
N ASN A 241 24.72 -26.81 0.32
CA ASN A 241 24.72 -27.69 1.48
C ASN A 241 25.83 -27.34 2.50
N GLN A 242 26.05 -26.04 2.74
CA GLN A 242 27.00 -25.57 3.74
C GLN A 242 26.35 -25.56 5.13
N GLY A 243 26.85 -26.38 6.04
CA GLY A 243 26.35 -26.41 7.43
C GLY A 243 24.90 -26.90 7.54
N LEU A 244 24.18 -26.41 8.55
CA LEU A 244 22.76 -26.70 8.76
C LEU A 244 21.90 -25.97 7.73
N HIS A 245 20.93 -26.70 7.16
CA HIS A 245 19.96 -26.12 6.24
C HIS A 245 18.97 -25.23 7.01
N ILE A 246 18.98 -23.94 6.74
CA ILE A 246 18.06 -22.97 7.37
C ILE A 246 16.82 -22.86 6.48
N ASN A 247 15.63 -23.08 7.05
CA ASN A 247 14.37 -23.06 6.30
C ASN A 247 13.89 -21.63 5.93
N LEU A 248 14.70 -20.91 5.16
CA LEU A 248 14.45 -19.52 4.72
C LEU A 248 13.21 -19.47 3.82
N LYS A 249 12.16 -18.79 4.28
CA LYS A 249 10.91 -18.60 3.53
C LYS A 249 10.75 -17.22 2.91
N GLY A 250 11.36 -16.21 3.51
CA GLY A 250 11.27 -14.85 3.00
C GLY A 250 12.12 -13.87 3.78
N PHE A 251 12.19 -12.66 3.24
CA PHE A 251 12.83 -11.52 3.88
C PHE A 251 12.01 -10.25 3.66
N ALA A 252 12.11 -9.32 4.60
CA ALA A 252 11.33 -8.10 4.60
C ALA A 252 12.18 -6.88 4.93
N ILE A 253 11.96 -5.81 4.18
CA ILE A 253 12.71 -4.56 4.25
C ILE A 253 11.73 -3.44 4.61
N GLY A 254 11.84 -2.93 5.83
CA GLY A 254 11.10 -1.77 6.32
C GLY A 254 11.85 -0.48 6.02
N ASN A 255 11.19 0.50 5.39
CA ASN A 255 11.74 1.84 5.19
C ASN A 255 13.23 1.81 4.79
N GLY A 256 13.58 0.96 3.83
CA GLY A 256 14.96 0.57 3.61
C GLY A 256 15.67 1.42 2.56
N LEU A 257 16.99 1.57 2.68
CA LEU A 257 17.87 1.99 1.58
C LEU A 257 18.37 0.72 0.88
N THR A 258 18.02 0.50 -0.39
CA THR A 258 18.30 -0.74 -1.15
C THR A 258 18.85 -0.45 -2.55
N ASN A 259 18.24 0.51 -3.27
CA ASN A 259 18.73 1.00 -4.56
C ASN A 259 18.85 2.53 -4.48
N PRO A 260 19.99 3.04 -3.98
CA PRO A 260 20.19 4.47 -3.75
C PRO A 260 19.99 5.31 -5.01
N ALA A 261 20.45 4.84 -6.17
CA ALA A 261 20.34 5.57 -7.43
C ALA A 261 18.90 5.94 -7.80
N ILE A 262 17.94 5.06 -7.51
CA ILE A 262 16.50 5.32 -7.74
C ILE A 262 15.89 6.08 -6.56
N GLN A 263 16.21 5.70 -5.33
CA GLN A 263 15.60 6.27 -4.13
C GLN A 263 15.94 7.74 -3.92
N TYR A 264 17.19 8.14 -4.20
CA TYR A 264 17.61 9.53 -4.03
C TYR A 264 16.87 10.50 -4.97
N GLN A 265 16.46 10.02 -6.15
CA GLN A 265 15.67 10.81 -7.09
C GLN A 265 14.23 11.06 -6.58
N ALA A 266 13.75 10.27 -5.61
CA ALA A 266 12.40 10.42 -5.07
C ALA A 266 12.30 11.48 -3.96
N TYR A 267 13.41 11.92 -3.36
CA TYR A 267 13.37 12.89 -2.27
C TYR A 267 12.66 14.20 -2.63
N PRO A 268 13.00 14.88 -3.74
CA PRO A 268 12.35 16.16 -4.06
C PRO A 268 10.86 15.97 -4.39
N ASP A 269 10.51 14.89 -5.10
CA ASP A 269 9.13 14.56 -5.46
C ASP A 269 8.28 14.30 -4.22
N PHE A 270 8.78 13.48 -3.29
CA PHE A 270 8.10 13.19 -2.04
C PHE A 270 7.95 14.45 -1.18
N ALA A 271 9.01 15.23 -1.02
CA ALA A 271 8.99 16.45 -0.24
C ALA A 271 8.01 17.49 -0.80
N LEU A 272 7.90 17.60 -2.13
CA LEU A 272 6.93 18.48 -2.78
C LEU A 272 5.49 17.98 -2.58
N ASP A 273 5.24 16.69 -2.81
CA ASP A 273 3.91 16.07 -2.65
C ASP A 273 3.38 16.21 -1.21
N LYS A 274 4.26 16.06 -0.24
CA LYS A 274 3.95 16.22 1.19
C LYS A 274 3.91 17.67 1.67
N GLY A 275 4.21 18.64 0.79
CA GLY A 275 4.25 20.05 1.15
C GLY A 275 5.37 20.43 2.12
N VAL A 276 6.41 19.60 2.23
CA VAL A 276 7.64 19.88 3.00
C VAL A 276 8.44 20.99 2.32
N ILE A 277 8.41 21.04 0.98
CA ILE A 277 9.02 22.10 0.17
C ILE A 277 8.00 22.67 -0.80
N THR A 278 8.23 23.90 -1.24
CA THR A 278 7.46 24.61 -2.27
C THR A 278 7.91 24.22 -3.68
N LYS A 279 7.07 24.53 -4.68
CA LYS A 279 7.42 24.32 -6.09
C LYS A 279 8.71 25.04 -6.51
N THR A 280 8.94 26.25 -5.99
CA THR A 280 10.17 27.02 -6.28
C THR A 280 11.40 26.35 -5.69
N GLU A 281 11.31 25.83 -4.46
CA GLU A 281 12.41 25.08 -3.84
C GLU A 281 12.67 23.76 -4.58
N TYR A 282 11.63 23.05 -5.00
CA TYR A 282 11.74 21.85 -5.84
C TYR A 282 12.54 22.11 -7.13
N GLU A 283 12.26 23.21 -7.85
CA GLU A 283 12.99 23.57 -9.07
C GLU A 283 14.49 23.82 -8.82
N THR A 284 14.87 24.23 -7.60
CA THR A 284 16.29 24.33 -7.23
C THR A 284 16.93 22.97 -6.93
N GLN A 285 16.14 21.97 -6.53
CA GLN A 285 16.61 20.60 -6.28
C GLN A 285 16.69 19.75 -7.56
N GLY A 286 15.83 20.01 -8.55
CA GLY A 286 15.61 19.20 -9.76
C GLY A 286 16.60 19.38 -10.93
N GLY A 287 17.84 19.79 -10.68
CA GLY A 287 18.86 19.88 -11.73
C GLY A 287 19.56 18.54 -11.99
N GLU A 288 19.62 18.09 -13.24
CA GLU A 288 20.37 16.93 -13.73
C GLU A 288 21.73 16.78 -13.03
N SER A 289 21.93 15.75 -12.19
CA SER A 289 23.28 15.24 -11.79
C SER A 289 23.31 14.19 -10.66
N CYS A 290 22.20 13.77 -10.06
CA CYS A 290 22.27 12.65 -9.08
C CYS A 290 22.75 11.35 -9.77
N ALA A 291 22.53 11.19 -11.08
CA ALA A 291 23.09 10.07 -11.84
C ALA A 291 24.63 10.08 -11.95
N ASP A 292 25.29 11.23 -11.76
CA ASP A 292 26.71 11.42 -12.09
C ASP A 292 27.61 11.78 -10.86
N ALA A 293 27.05 12.13 -9.69
CA ALA A 293 27.85 12.51 -8.53
C ALA A 293 27.23 12.11 -7.16
N LEU A 294 27.93 11.21 -6.45
CA LEU A 294 27.69 10.77 -5.06
C LEU A 294 27.38 11.95 -4.11
N ASP A 295 28.24 12.97 -4.15
CA ASP A 295 28.14 14.16 -3.30
C ASP A 295 26.83 14.93 -3.53
N ILE A 296 26.34 14.97 -4.78
CA ILE A 296 25.10 15.68 -5.10
C ILE A 296 23.89 14.92 -4.58
N CYS A 297 23.86 13.58 -4.69
CA CYS A 297 22.78 12.77 -4.15
C CYS A 297 22.70 12.86 -2.63
N GLU A 298 23.81 12.64 -1.91
CA GLU A 298 23.82 12.65 -0.44
C GLU A 298 23.37 14.00 0.13
N ASN A 299 23.64 15.10 -0.57
CA ASN A 299 23.22 16.43 -0.14
C ASN A 299 21.74 16.75 -0.41
N ILE A 300 20.98 15.96 -1.18
CA ILE A 300 19.57 16.26 -1.48
C ILE A 300 18.75 16.36 -0.19
N LEU A 301 18.89 15.38 0.71
CA LEU A 301 18.17 15.39 1.99
C LEU A 301 18.54 16.62 2.81
N TYR A 302 19.83 16.93 2.94
CA TYR A 302 20.29 18.11 3.66
C TYR A 302 19.71 19.40 3.08
N ARG A 303 19.72 19.53 1.74
CA ARG A 303 19.16 20.70 1.05
C ARG A 303 17.66 20.84 1.29
N ILE A 304 16.92 19.75 1.37
CA ILE A 304 15.49 19.76 1.75
C ILE A 304 15.35 20.24 3.20
N LEU A 305 16.11 19.66 4.13
CA LEU A 305 16.00 19.97 5.56
C LEU A 305 16.33 21.44 5.88
N VAL A 306 17.21 22.09 5.10
CA VAL A 306 17.52 23.53 5.24
C VAL A 306 16.28 24.42 5.03
N PHE A 307 15.27 23.97 4.28
CA PHE A 307 14.01 24.72 4.09
C PHE A 307 12.97 24.47 5.19
N THR A 308 13.29 23.62 6.17
CA THR A 308 12.33 23.18 7.19
C THR A 308 12.68 23.70 8.59
N ASP A 309 11.68 23.92 9.45
CA ASP A 309 11.87 24.32 10.84
C ASP A 309 12.06 23.10 11.77
N ASN A 310 13.25 22.48 11.70
CA ASN A 310 13.64 21.34 12.54
C ASN A 310 12.68 20.14 12.43
N ILE A 311 12.29 19.81 11.20
CA ILE A 311 11.43 18.65 10.92
C ILE A 311 12.15 17.35 11.30
N ASN A 312 11.42 16.36 11.80
CA ASN A 312 11.95 15.03 11.99
C ASN A 312 11.99 14.31 10.63
N TYR A 313 13.19 13.98 10.14
CA TYR A 313 13.36 13.30 8.85
C TYR A 313 12.94 11.82 8.86
N TYR A 314 12.62 11.27 10.03
CA TYR A 314 11.98 9.97 10.18
C TYR A 314 10.46 10.05 10.24
N ASP A 315 9.87 11.21 10.51
CA ASP A 315 8.41 11.42 10.48
C ASP A 315 8.11 12.90 10.29
N ILE A 316 7.73 13.28 9.06
CA ILE A 316 7.55 14.68 8.68
C ILE A 316 6.45 15.41 9.46
N ARG A 317 5.64 14.70 10.25
CA ARG A 317 4.61 15.27 11.13
C ARG A 317 5.18 15.74 12.48
N LYS A 318 6.41 15.37 12.81
CA LYS A 318 7.05 15.61 14.11
C LYS A 318 8.21 16.61 13.98
N LYS A 319 8.64 17.16 15.12
CA LYS A 319 9.91 17.90 15.24
C LYS A 319 11.02 16.95 15.66
N CYS A 320 12.25 17.22 15.22
CA CYS A 320 13.41 16.43 15.59
C CYS A 320 13.79 16.70 17.06
N GLU A 321 13.84 15.64 17.88
CA GLU A 321 14.26 15.69 19.29
C GLU A 321 15.43 14.75 19.55
N GLY A 322 16.55 15.26 20.06
CA GLY A 322 17.77 14.45 20.21
C GLY A 322 18.47 14.20 18.87
N TYR A 323 19.56 13.43 18.91
CA TYR A 323 20.43 13.28 17.73
C TYR A 323 19.83 12.33 16.67
N LEU A 324 19.13 11.28 17.11
CA LEU A 324 18.34 10.40 16.22
C LEU A 324 16.92 10.92 15.96
N CYS A 325 16.67 12.23 16.18
CA CYS A 325 15.34 12.86 16.11
C CYS A 325 14.21 12.23 16.94
N TYR A 326 14.52 11.25 17.78
CA TYR A 326 13.68 10.70 18.82
C TYR A 326 14.43 10.63 20.15
N ASN A 327 13.67 10.66 21.24
CA ASN A 327 14.22 10.52 22.59
C ASN A 327 14.32 9.05 23.01
N PHE A 328 15.48 8.46 22.76
CA PHE A 328 15.85 7.09 23.19
C PHE A 328 16.67 7.04 24.48
N THR A 329 16.74 8.13 25.24
CA THR A 329 17.59 8.23 26.44
C THR A 329 17.29 7.12 27.46
N ASN A 330 16.06 6.61 27.52
CA ASN A 330 15.71 5.57 28.49
C ASN A 330 16.34 4.21 28.16
N VAL A 331 16.50 3.84 26.88
CA VAL A 331 17.20 2.58 26.56
C VAL A 331 18.69 2.70 26.88
N GLU A 332 19.33 3.82 26.54
CA GLU A 332 20.75 4.05 26.89
C GLU A 332 20.97 4.01 28.40
N LYS A 333 20.10 4.68 29.17
CA LYS A 333 20.17 4.66 30.63
C LYS A 333 20.00 3.25 31.18
N LEU A 334 18.96 2.53 30.73
CA LEU A 334 18.64 1.20 31.24
C LEU A 334 19.81 0.24 30.98
N LEU A 335 20.28 0.19 29.74
CA LEU A 335 21.32 -0.74 29.32
C LEU A 335 22.69 -0.39 29.92
N ASN A 336 22.92 0.88 30.29
CA ASN A 336 24.11 1.27 31.05
C ASN A 336 24.04 1.08 32.56
N GLU A 337 22.88 0.71 33.13
CA GLU A 337 22.80 0.36 34.55
C GLU A 337 23.60 -0.92 34.84
N GLN A 338 24.52 -0.86 35.81
CA GLN A 338 25.40 -1.99 36.15
C GLN A 338 24.64 -3.28 36.53
N LYS A 339 23.45 -3.17 37.14
CA LYS A 339 22.60 -4.34 37.40
C LYS A 339 22.08 -4.99 36.12
N VAL A 340 21.77 -4.19 35.10
CA VAL A 340 21.28 -4.65 33.79
C VAL A 340 22.42 -5.29 33.03
N LYS A 341 23.58 -4.63 32.89
CA LYS A 341 24.78 -5.22 32.26
C LYS A 341 25.11 -6.59 32.86
N ARG A 342 25.13 -6.68 34.19
CA ARG A 342 25.36 -7.95 34.90
C ARG A 342 24.30 -9.00 34.62
N ALA A 343 23.02 -8.64 34.57
CA ALA A 343 21.96 -9.57 34.23
C ALA A 343 22.15 -10.12 32.81
N LEU A 344 22.42 -9.23 31.84
CA LEU A 344 22.67 -9.57 30.44
C LEU A 344 23.99 -10.34 30.20
N GLY A 345 24.91 -10.34 31.18
CA GLY A 345 26.25 -10.92 30.99
C GLY A 345 27.19 -10.03 30.18
N VAL A 346 26.86 -8.75 30.07
CA VAL A 346 27.69 -7.70 29.49
C VAL A 346 28.76 -7.28 30.50
N ARG A 347 29.95 -6.93 30.01
CA ARG A 347 31.07 -6.50 30.85
C ARG A 347 30.77 -5.13 31.50
N ASP A 348 31.19 -4.95 32.74
CA ASP A 348 30.98 -3.70 33.49
C ASP A 348 31.66 -2.47 32.82
N ASP A 349 32.71 -2.69 32.01
CA ASP A 349 33.48 -1.66 31.28
C ASP A 349 32.99 -1.39 29.85
N LEU A 350 32.07 -2.20 29.32
CA LEU A 350 31.47 -1.98 28.00
C LEU A 350 30.26 -1.05 28.16
N GLU A 351 30.31 0.12 27.56
CA GLU A 351 29.22 1.10 27.57
C GLU A 351 28.29 0.87 26.37
N TYR A 352 26.99 1.04 26.57
CA TYR A 352 26.00 0.97 25.50
C TYR A 352 25.85 2.34 24.85
N ASP A 353 25.81 2.37 23.53
CA ASP A 353 25.48 3.54 22.70
C ASP A 353 24.44 3.11 21.64
N LEU A 354 23.51 4.00 21.29
CA LEU A 354 22.46 3.68 20.33
C LEU A 354 23.06 3.38 18.95
N CYS A 355 24.08 4.14 18.53
CA CYS A 355 24.70 3.98 17.22
C CYS A 355 26.21 4.22 17.23
N SER A 356 26.97 3.25 16.73
CA SER A 356 28.42 3.30 16.61
C SER A 356 28.87 4.11 15.39
N LEU A 357 29.40 5.31 15.63
CA LEU A 357 29.96 6.17 14.57
C LEU A 357 31.14 5.52 13.84
N LYS A 358 31.87 4.63 14.51
CA LYS A 358 33.00 3.92 13.92
C LYS A 358 32.54 2.91 12.88
N VAL A 359 31.52 2.13 13.22
CA VAL A 359 30.87 1.20 12.30
C VAL A 359 30.20 1.98 11.17
N HIS A 360 29.52 3.09 11.49
CA HIS A 360 28.92 3.96 10.50
C HIS A 360 29.96 4.42 9.46
N ALA A 361 31.07 5.00 9.92
CA ALA A 361 32.14 5.50 9.06
C ALA A 361 32.80 4.40 8.21
N ALA A 362 32.96 3.20 8.76
CA ALA A 362 33.50 2.03 8.07
C ALA A 362 32.60 1.57 6.89
N MET A 363 31.29 1.61 7.09
CA MET A 363 30.31 1.17 6.10
C MET A 363 29.94 2.25 5.06
N MET A 364 30.44 3.49 5.18
CA MET A 364 30.07 4.58 4.26
C MET A 364 30.47 4.34 2.79
N GLN A 365 31.49 3.54 2.51
CA GLN A 365 31.82 3.19 1.12
C GLN A 365 30.76 2.29 0.49
N ASP A 366 29.98 1.62 1.32
CA ASP A 366 28.93 0.72 0.90
C ASP A 366 27.60 1.45 0.63
N TRP A 367 27.38 2.61 1.26
CA TRP A 367 26.13 3.38 1.23
C TRP A 367 25.43 3.54 -0.14
N MET A 368 26.18 3.73 -1.23
CA MET A 368 25.61 3.89 -2.59
C MET A 368 25.59 2.62 -3.43
N ARG A 369 25.94 1.46 -2.87
CA ARG A 369 25.86 0.20 -3.60
C ARG A 369 24.40 -0.16 -3.84
N ASN A 370 24.16 -0.81 -4.97
CA ASN A 370 22.85 -1.33 -5.30
C ASN A 370 22.73 -2.78 -4.79
N LEU A 371 21.99 -2.98 -3.70
CA LEU A 371 21.77 -4.31 -3.09
C LEU A 371 20.50 -5.00 -3.63
N GLU A 372 19.72 -4.31 -4.46
CA GLU A 372 18.61 -4.90 -5.22
C GLU A 372 19.09 -6.03 -6.14
N VAL A 373 20.31 -5.94 -6.69
CA VAL A 373 20.81 -6.86 -7.72
C VAL A 373 20.82 -8.34 -7.31
N GLY A 374 20.85 -8.65 -6.01
CA GLY A 374 20.77 -10.01 -5.47
C GLY A 374 19.34 -10.55 -5.30
N ILE A 375 18.34 -9.67 -5.28
CA ILE A 375 16.95 -10.00 -4.97
C ILE A 375 16.28 -10.85 -6.06
N PRO A 376 16.42 -10.56 -7.38
CA PRO A 376 15.74 -11.34 -8.42
C PRO A 376 15.98 -12.85 -8.31
N ALA A 377 17.23 -13.27 -8.07
CA ALA A 377 17.55 -14.69 -7.91
C ALA A 377 16.82 -15.34 -6.73
N LEU A 378 16.63 -14.62 -5.62
CA LEU A 378 15.86 -15.09 -4.47
C LEU A 378 14.38 -15.27 -4.83
N LEU A 379 13.80 -14.32 -5.58
CA LEU A 379 12.41 -14.41 -6.04
C LEU A 379 12.20 -15.61 -6.98
N GLU A 380 13.14 -15.86 -7.90
CA GLU A 380 13.07 -17.03 -8.79
C GLU A 380 13.16 -18.37 -8.04
N ASP A 381 13.85 -18.39 -6.89
CA ASP A 381 13.90 -19.54 -5.99
C ASP A 381 12.65 -19.69 -5.10
N GLY A 382 11.67 -18.79 -5.23
CA GLY A 382 10.43 -18.80 -4.46
C GLY A 382 10.56 -18.22 -3.06
N ILE A 383 11.67 -17.57 -2.73
CA ILE A 383 11.85 -16.85 -1.46
C ILE A 383 11.06 -15.54 -1.54
N LYS A 384 10.17 -15.32 -0.58
CA LYS A 384 9.25 -14.17 -0.59
C LYS A 384 9.96 -12.88 -0.16
N LEU A 385 9.61 -11.77 -0.80
CA LEU A 385 10.03 -10.43 -0.41
C LEU A 385 8.82 -9.56 -0.04
N LEU A 386 8.87 -8.97 1.15
CA LEU A 386 8.01 -7.86 1.55
C LEU A 386 8.84 -6.58 1.69
N VAL A 387 8.58 -5.59 0.85
CA VAL A 387 9.07 -4.23 1.10
C VAL A 387 7.93 -3.45 1.72
N TYR A 388 8.11 -2.91 2.93
CA TYR A 388 7.12 -2.05 3.56
C TYR A 388 7.72 -0.69 3.88
N ALA A 389 6.93 0.37 3.76
CA ALA A 389 7.40 1.72 4.04
C ALA A 389 6.31 2.58 4.66
N GLY A 390 6.63 3.27 5.74
CA GLY A 390 5.77 4.27 6.35
C GLY A 390 5.51 5.45 5.42
N GLU A 391 4.26 5.89 5.38
CA GLU A 391 3.78 6.97 4.53
C GLU A 391 4.42 8.34 4.81
N GLU A 392 4.95 8.54 6.03
CA GLU A 392 5.43 9.84 6.54
C GLU A 392 6.94 9.89 6.77
N ASP A 393 7.67 8.84 6.37
CA ASP A 393 9.13 8.82 6.40
C ASP A 393 9.71 9.65 5.26
N LEU A 394 10.67 10.53 5.55
CA LEU A 394 11.39 11.29 4.54
C LEU A 394 12.68 10.57 4.11
N ILE A 395 13.50 10.13 5.06
CA ILE A 395 14.85 9.59 4.79
C ILE A 395 14.83 8.30 3.98
N CYS A 396 13.82 7.45 4.16
CA CYS A 396 13.63 6.25 3.33
C CYS A 396 12.20 6.17 2.81
N ASN A 397 11.75 7.31 2.27
CA ASN A 397 10.37 7.53 1.85
C ASN A 397 9.77 6.40 1.00
N TRP A 398 8.47 6.17 1.19
CA TRP A 398 7.72 5.12 0.51
C TRP A 398 7.75 5.26 -1.01
N LEU A 399 7.86 6.48 -1.54
CA LEU A 399 7.89 6.74 -2.98
C LEU A 399 9.16 6.17 -3.62
N GLY A 400 10.33 6.43 -3.01
CA GLY A 400 11.61 5.87 -3.42
C GLY A 400 11.60 4.35 -3.33
N ASN A 401 11.07 3.82 -2.23
CA ASN A 401 10.92 2.37 -2.05
C ASN A 401 10.00 1.75 -3.12
N SER A 402 8.85 2.37 -3.41
CA SER A 402 7.95 1.92 -4.47
C SER A 402 8.62 1.95 -5.85
N ARG A 403 9.40 2.99 -6.17
CA ARG A 403 10.04 3.16 -7.49
C ARG A 403 11.06 2.06 -7.77
N TRP A 404 11.93 1.73 -6.81
CA TRP A 404 12.92 0.69 -7.06
C TRP A 404 12.28 -0.70 -7.15
N VAL A 405 11.25 -0.98 -6.34
CA VAL A 405 10.52 -2.25 -6.41
C VAL A 405 9.84 -2.43 -7.78
N GLN A 406 9.27 -1.35 -8.34
CA GLN A 406 8.69 -1.37 -9.69
C GLN A 406 9.75 -1.53 -10.78
N ALA A 407 10.92 -0.90 -10.62
CA ALA A 407 12.00 -0.94 -11.60
C ALA A 407 12.79 -2.27 -11.62
N MET A 408 12.76 -3.02 -10.50
CA MET A 408 13.51 -4.27 -10.33
C MET A 408 13.17 -5.29 -11.42
N GLN A 409 14.21 -5.80 -12.09
CA GLN A 409 14.06 -6.75 -13.19
C GLN A 409 14.04 -8.20 -12.69
N TRP A 410 12.92 -8.88 -12.88
CA TRP A 410 12.73 -10.30 -12.56
C TRP A 410 11.58 -10.88 -13.40
N SER A 411 11.40 -12.21 -13.39
CA SER A 411 10.44 -12.87 -14.30
C SER A 411 8.99 -12.38 -14.14
N GLY A 412 8.62 -11.94 -12.95
CA GLY A 412 7.29 -11.42 -12.63
C GLY A 412 7.12 -9.90 -12.68
N GLN A 413 8.13 -9.12 -13.11
CA GLN A 413 8.09 -7.64 -13.09
C GLN A 413 6.82 -7.07 -13.73
N LYS A 414 6.51 -7.46 -14.98
CA LYS A 414 5.32 -6.99 -15.68
C LYS A 414 4.03 -7.32 -14.95
N GLY A 415 3.98 -8.47 -14.28
CA GLY A 415 2.84 -8.87 -13.47
C GLY A 415 2.69 -8.03 -12.21
N PHE A 416 3.81 -7.62 -11.60
CA PHE A 416 3.83 -6.69 -10.48
C PHE A 416 3.42 -5.27 -10.89
N GLU A 417 3.91 -4.76 -12.03
CA GLU A 417 3.56 -3.44 -12.58
C GLU A 417 2.06 -3.27 -12.81
N ILE A 418 1.39 -4.32 -13.30
CA ILE A 418 -0.06 -4.32 -13.53
C ILE A 418 -0.85 -4.82 -12.31
N SER A 419 -0.18 -5.19 -11.21
CA SER A 419 -0.86 -5.70 -10.03
C SER A 419 -1.71 -4.58 -9.41
N PRO A 420 -2.95 -4.88 -8.99
CA PRO A 420 -3.80 -3.86 -8.38
C PRO A 420 -3.22 -3.42 -7.04
N THR A 421 -3.27 -2.13 -6.77
CA THR A 421 -3.07 -1.62 -5.41
C THR A 421 -4.31 -1.95 -4.59
N VAL A 422 -4.18 -2.83 -3.60
CA VAL A 422 -5.24 -3.22 -2.68
C VAL A 422 -5.04 -2.60 -1.31
N LYS A 423 -6.11 -2.46 -0.55
CA LYS A 423 -6.07 -1.85 0.79
C LYS A 423 -5.58 -2.87 1.80
N PHE A 424 -4.58 -2.51 2.59
CA PHE A 424 -4.23 -3.22 3.81
C PHE A 424 -5.18 -2.77 4.92
N VAL A 425 -5.85 -3.71 5.58
CA VAL A 425 -6.92 -3.42 6.53
C VAL A 425 -6.62 -4.10 7.86
N VAL A 426 -6.66 -3.33 8.94
CA VAL A 426 -6.48 -3.80 10.31
C VAL A 426 -7.68 -3.30 11.11
N ASP A 427 -8.39 -4.21 11.78
CA ASP A 427 -9.65 -3.93 12.50
C ASP A 427 -10.71 -3.14 11.72
N GLY A 428 -10.80 -3.39 10.41
CA GLY A 428 -11.74 -2.68 9.54
C GLY A 428 -11.28 -1.28 9.10
N ALA A 429 -10.24 -0.71 9.70
CA ALA A 429 -9.60 0.53 9.27
C ALA A 429 -8.59 0.26 8.15
N GLU A 430 -8.53 1.13 7.15
CA GLU A 430 -7.45 1.10 6.16
C GLU A 430 -6.15 1.54 6.83
N ALA A 431 -5.20 0.63 6.91
CA ALA A 431 -3.91 0.82 7.57
C ALA A 431 -2.75 0.94 6.56
N GLY A 432 -3.03 0.78 5.27
CA GLY A 432 -2.02 0.86 4.23
C GLY A 432 -2.57 0.52 2.85
N SER A 433 -1.69 0.56 1.87
CA SER A 433 -1.95 0.14 0.49
C SER A 433 -0.84 -0.78 0.01
N LEU A 434 -1.18 -1.93 -0.56
CA LEU A 434 -0.21 -2.92 -0.99
C LEU A 434 -0.40 -3.34 -2.45
N ASN A 435 0.70 -3.67 -3.10
CA ASN A 435 0.78 -4.27 -4.43
C ASN A 435 1.47 -5.62 -4.30
N SER A 436 1.03 -6.63 -5.04
CA SER A 436 1.63 -7.96 -4.94
C SER A 436 1.50 -8.75 -6.22
N TYR A 437 2.57 -9.48 -6.55
CA TYR A 437 2.59 -10.44 -7.62
C TYR A 437 3.63 -11.52 -7.34
N GLY A 438 3.22 -12.79 -7.40
CA GLY A 438 4.10 -13.92 -7.08
C GLY A 438 4.74 -13.78 -5.68
N PRO A 439 6.08 -13.91 -5.56
CA PRO A 439 6.81 -13.80 -4.30
C PRO A 439 7.02 -12.36 -3.81
N LEU A 440 6.66 -11.33 -4.59
CA LEU A 440 6.96 -9.93 -4.28
C LEU A 440 5.72 -9.18 -3.78
N THR A 441 5.86 -8.51 -2.65
CA THR A 441 4.87 -7.58 -2.08
C THR A 441 5.52 -6.24 -1.74
N PHE A 442 4.85 -5.14 -2.11
CA PHE A 442 5.12 -3.80 -1.59
C PHE A 442 3.94 -3.35 -0.73
N LEU A 443 4.20 -2.78 0.45
CA LEU A 443 3.18 -2.25 1.37
C LEU A 443 3.55 -0.84 1.84
N LYS A 444 2.78 0.16 1.43
CA LYS A 444 2.80 1.49 2.07
C LYS A 444 1.94 1.45 3.33
N VAL A 445 2.49 1.82 4.49
CA VAL A 445 1.79 1.82 5.78
C VAL A 445 1.35 3.24 6.12
N HIS A 446 0.04 3.45 6.22
CA HIS A 446 -0.55 4.77 6.43
C HIS A 446 -0.25 5.28 7.85
N GLY A 447 0.03 6.56 7.97
CA GLY A 447 0.24 7.21 9.27
C GLY A 447 1.44 6.71 10.07
N ALA A 448 2.40 6.03 9.44
CA ALA A 448 3.67 5.62 10.02
C ALA A 448 4.84 6.40 9.40
N GLY A 449 5.86 6.72 10.20
CA GLY A 449 7.15 7.24 9.78
C GLY A 449 8.16 6.13 9.49
N HIS A 450 9.42 6.34 9.88
CA HIS A 450 10.53 5.44 9.62
C HIS A 450 10.36 4.10 10.35
N MET A 451 10.19 4.17 11.68
CA MET A 451 9.97 3.03 12.56
C MET A 451 8.49 2.64 12.56
N VAL A 452 8.07 1.88 11.54
CA VAL A 452 6.67 1.49 11.36
C VAL A 452 6.08 0.81 12.60
N PRO A 453 6.76 -0.13 13.30
CA PRO A 453 6.20 -0.73 14.50
C PRO A 453 6.11 0.25 15.68
N MET A 454 6.92 1.31 15.73
CA MET A 454 6.79 2.36 16.75
C MET A 454 5.51 3.20 16.54
N ASP A 455 5.25 3.61 15.31
CA ASP A 455 4.12 4.51 15.00
C ASP A 455 2.78 3.78 14.84
N GLN A 456 2.81 2.54 14.34
CA GLN A 456 1.63 1.71 14.07
C GLN A 456 1.83 0.27 14.59
N PRO A 457 2.04 0.07 15.91
CA PRO A 457 2.45 -1.22 16.49
C PRO A 457 1.49 -2.36 16.16
N LYS A 458 0.18 -2.11 16.29
CA LYS A 458 -0.85 -3.09 15.95
C LYS A 458 -0.84 -3.48 14.48
N VAL A 459 -0.65 -2.49 13.60
CA VAL A 459 -0.61 -2.68 12.15
C VAL A 459 0.63 -3.47 11.76
N ALA A 460 1.78 -3.18 12.37
CA ALA A 460 3.03 -3.89 12.15
C ALA A 460 2.95 -5.36 12.58
N LEU A 461 2.36 -5.65 13.76
CA LEU A 461 2.14 -7.04 14.19
C LEU A 461 1.18 -7.79 13.25
N GLN A 462 0.10 -7.14 12.82
CA GLN A 462 -0.83 -7.73 11.85
C GLN A 462 -0.15 -7.98 10.49
N MET A 463 0.74 -7.08 10.06
CA MET A 463 1.54 -7.23 8.85
C MET A 463 2.44 -8.46 8.95
N LEU A 464 3.23 -8.59 10.02
CA LEU A 464 4.07 -9.77 10.27
C LEU A 464 3.24 -11.06 10.22
N THR A 465 2.17 -11.12 11.03
CA THR A 465 1.33 -12.30 11.19
C THR A 465 0.68 -12.70 9.86
N SER A 466 0.16 -11.72 9.12
CA SER A 466 -0.50 -11.98 7.84
C SER A 466 0.53 -12.43 6.80
N TRP A 467 1.71 -11.82 6.75
CA TRP A 467 2.69 -12.13 5.71
C TRP A 467 3.37 -13.48 5.89
N THR A 468 3.87 -13.75 7.10
CA THR A 468 4.48 -15.05 7.43
C THR A 468 3.45 -16.18 7.32
N GLY A 469 2.21 -15.94 7.74
CA GLY A 469 1.10 -16.88 7.57
C GLY A 469 0.57 -17.03 6.14
N GLY A 470 1.15 -16.35 5.14
CA GLY A 470 0.72 -16.40 3.74
C GLY A 470 -0.64 -15.77 3.45
N LYS A 471 -1.13 -14.94 4.38
CA LYS A 471 -2.43 -14.27 4.36
C LYS A 471 -2.37 -12.77 4.08
N LEU A 472 -1.20 -12.17 3.85
CA LEU A 472 -1.09 -10.72 3.58
C LEU A 472 -1.84 -10.32 2.29
N ASN A 473 -1.80 -11.19 1.28
CA ASN A 473 -2.55 -11.05 0.03
C ASN A 473 -3.90 -11.78 0.09
N ALA A 474 -4.14 -12.52 1.18
CA ALA A 474 -5.43 -13.11 1.42
C ALA A 474 -6.34 -11.98 1.92
N SER A 475 -7.26 -11.55 1.06
CA SER A 475 -8.55 -11.10 1.53
C SER A 475 -9.24 -12.28 2.23
N SER A 476 -8.77 -12.67 3.42
CA SER A 476 -9.31 -13.80 4.19
C SER A 476 -9.64 -15.03 3.33
N SER A 477 -8.67 -15.61 2.62
CA SER A 477 -8.76 -16.98 2.11
C SER A 477 -8.31 -17.93 3.22
N ALA A 478 -9.22 -18.23 4.15
CA ALA A 478 -9.14 -19.48 4.89
C ALA A 478 -9.69 -20.59 4.00
N SER A 479 -8.89 -21.64 3.82
CA SER A 479 -9.29 -22.92 3.28
C SER A 479 -10.50 -23.49 4.01
N CYS A 480 -11.38 -24.14 3.25
CA CYS A 480 -12.54 -24.90 3.72
C CYS A 480 -12.22 -25.76 4.93
N ASP A 481 -12.73 -25.38 6.10
CA ASP A 481 -13.59 -26.20 6.94
C ASP A 481 -14.00 -25.35 8.15
N LEU A 482 -15.31 -25.35 8.43
CA LEU A 482 -16.04 -24.48 9.37
C LEU A 482 -16.50 -23.14 8.76
N MET A 483 -17.77 -23.14 8.34
CA MET A 483 -18.59 -21.93 8.22
C MET A 483 -18.48 -21.11 9.53
N GLU A 484 -17.92 -19.89 9.48
CA GLU A 484 -18.24 -18.88 10.50
C GLU A 484 -19.45 -18.05 10.04
N PRO A 485 -20.56 -18.02 10.80
CA PRO A 485 -21.81 -17.37 10.39
C PRO A 485 -21.83 -15.82 10.40
N ASP A 486 -20.77 -15.12 10.81
CA ASP A 486 -20.94 -13.75 11.33
C ASP A 486 -20.45 -12.57 10.45
N ARG A 487 -20.11 -12.78 9.17
CA ARG A 487 -20.04 -11.63 8.21
C ARG A 487 -21.41 -11.11 7.76
N LEU A 488 -22.51 -11.70 8.23
CA LEU A 488 -23.86 -11.33 7.76
C LEU A 488 -24.48 -10.11 8.47
N ASN A 489 -23.89 -9.61 9.56
CA ASN A 489 -24.42 -8.49 10.35
C ASN A 489 -23.35 -7.43 10.63
N SER A 490 -22.76 -6.84 9.59
CA SER A 490 -22.01 -5.59 9.78
C SER A 490 -22.97 -4.52 10.33
N PRO A 491 -22.62 -3.76 11.38
CA PRO A 491 -23.46 -2.68 11.90
C PRO A 491 -23.75 -1.57 10.88
N THR A 492 -23.10 -1.59 9.70
CA THR A 492 -23.31 -0.65 8.59
C THR A 492 -24.19 -1.18 7.46
N THR A 493 -24.49 -2.48 7.41
CA THR A 493 -25.41 -3.04 6.41
C THR A 493 -26.85 -2.75 6.83
N PHE A 494 -27.65 -2.16 5.94
CA PHE A 494 -29.07 -1.92 6.21
C PHE A 494 -29.95 -2.33 5.04
N GLU A 495 -31.20 -2.62 5.35
CA GLU A 495 -32.20 -3.05 4.39
C GLU A 495 -32.90 -1.85 3.78
N MET A 496 -32.92 -1.80 2.46
CA MET A 496 -33.73 -0.86 1.70
C MET A 496 -34.96 -1.59 1.14
N PRO A 497 -36.18 -1.24 1.58
CA PRO A 497 -37.39 -1.69 0.90
C PRO A 497 -37.51 -0.97 -0.45
N LEU A 498 -37.90 -1.70 -1.48
CA LEU A 498 -38.13 -1.15 -2.82
C LEU A 498 -39.30 -1.86 -3.49
N GLU A 499 -40.28 -1.10 -3.96
CA GLU A 499 -41.34 -1.63 -4.81
C GLU A 499 -40.86 -1.73 -6.27
N VAL A 500 -40.79 -2.95 -6.80
CA VAL A 500 -40.44 -3.25 -8.20
C VAL A 500 -41.57 -4.05 -8.83
N LEU A 501 -42.22 -3.51 -9.86
CA LEU A 501 -43.32 -4.19 -10.61
C LEU A 501 -44.47 -4.68 -9.69
N GLY A 502 -44.82 -3.92 -8.64
CA GLY A 502 -45.86 -4.28 -7.67
C GLY A 502 -45.44 -5.28 -6.58
N HIS A 503 -44.14 -5.61 -6.51
CA HIS A 503 -43.56 -6.46 -5.46
C HIS A 503 -42.69 -5.62 -4.52
N GLU A 504 -42.94 -5.74 -3.21
CA GLU A 504 -42.08 -5.16 -2.18
C GLU A 504 -40.86 -6.06 -1.94
N LEU A 505 -39.74 -5.66 -2.52
CA LEU A 505 -38.45 -6.32 -2.37
C LEU A 505 -37.62 -5.64 -1.28
N GLN A 506 -36.67 -6.38 -0.73
CA GLN A 506 -35.70 -5.85 0.23
C GLN A 506 -34.29 -6.08 -0.30
N PHE A 507 -33.56 -4.99 -0.49
CA PHE A 507 -32.17 -5.01 -0.87
C PHE A 507 -31.31 -4.58 0.30
N SER A 508 -30.51 -5.50 0.81
CA SER A 508 -29.43 -5.19 1.73
C SER A 508 -28.37 -4.41 0.95
N GLN A 509 -27.96 -3.28 1.48
CA GLN A 509 -26.86 -2.48 0.96
C GLN A 509 -25.92 -2.08 2.09
N ASP A 510 -24.65 -1.89 1.74
CA ASP A 510 -23.63 -1.35 2.62
C ASP A 510 -22.93 -0.18 1.91
N PRO A 511 -23.33 1.07 2.19
CA PRO A 511 -22.69 2.27 1.63
C PRO A 511 -21.31 2.58 2.22
N ASN A 512 -20.92 1.89 3.30
CA ASN A 512 -19.61 2.04 3.94
C ASN A 512 -18.62 0.95 3.51
N SER A 513 -19.10 -0.07 2.80
CA SER A 513 -18.26 -1.04 2.10
C SER A 513 -17.31 -0.36 1.11
N LYS A 514 -16.14 -0.96 0.96
CA LYS A 514 -15.08 -0.53 0.05
C LYS A 514 -15.37 -0.93 -1.42
N HIS A 515 -16.37 -1.77 -1.66
CA HIS A 515 -16.80 -2.21 -2.99
C HIS A 515 -17.98 -1.38 -3.49
N LEU A 516 -17.84 -0.78 -4.67
CA LEU A 516 -18.90 0.07 -5.26
C LEU A 516 -20.23 -0.68 -5.46
N GLY A 517 -20.18 -1.98 -5.80
CA GLY A 517 -21.37 -2.81 -6.06
C GLY A 517 -22.25 -3.12 -4.84
N THR A 518 -21.89 -2.69 -3.63
CA THR A 518 -22.70 -2.98 -2.42
C THR A 518 -23.76 -1.93 -2.11
N THR A 519 -23.95 -0.93 -2.98
CA THR A 519 -24.99 0.09 -2.84
C THR A 519 -25.99 -0.03 -3.99
N VAL A 520 -27.29 0.21 -3.72
CA VAL A 520 -28.29 0.28 -4.78
C VAL A 520 -28.08 1.56 -5.59
N TRP A 521 -27.71 1.38 -6.86
CA TRP A 521 -27.45 2.43 -7.83
C TRP A 521 -28.74 3.15 -8.26
N ASP A 522 -28.70 4.48 -8.40
CA ASP A 522 -29.86 5.24 -8.87
C ASP A 522 -30.26 4.85 -10.30
N ALA A 523 -29.28 4.56 -11.17
CA ALA A 523 -29.56 4.07 -12.52
C ALA A 523 -30.33 2.73 -12.52
N SER A 524 -30.13 1.88 -11.51
CA SER A 524 -30.86 0.62 -11.35
C SER A 524 -32.33 0.84 -10.98
N LEU A 525 -32.61 1.87 -10.16
CA LEU A 525 -33.98 2.28 -9.82
C LEU A 525 -34.71 2.86 -11.02
N VAL A 526 -34.04 3.76 -11.76
CA VAL A 526 -34.55 4.34 -13.01
C VAL A 526 -34.84 3.24 -14.03
N PHE A 527 -33.95 2.26 -14.16
CA PHE A 527 -34.13 1.12 -15.06
C PHE A 527 -35.33 0.24 -14.65
N ALA A 528 -35.44 -0.11 -13.37
CA ALA A 528 -36.56 -0.91 -12.86
C ALA A 528 -37.92 -0.21 -13.08
N LYS A 529 -37.99 1.10 -12.85
CA LYS A 529 -39.21 1.90 -13.07
C LYS A 529 -39.50 2.13 -14.55
N PHE A 530 -38.48 2.23 -15.38
CA PHE A 530 -38.63 2.18 -16.84
C PHE A 530 -39.26 0.86 -17.29
N LEU A 531 -38.83 -0.30 -16.75
CA LEU A 531 -39.46 -1.59 -17.06
C LEU A 531 -40.94 -1.60 -16.63
N GLU A 532 -41.24 -1.11 -15.42
CA GLU A 532 -42.60 -1.04 -14.89
C GLU A 532 -43.54 -0.19 -15.75
N ARG A 533 -43.11 1.01 -16.15
CA ARG A 533 -43.90 1.89 -17.03
C ARG A 533 -44.16 1.26 -18.40
N ASN A 534 -43.23 0.44 -18.89
CA ASN A 534 -43.26 -0.11 -20.25
C ASN A 534 -43.66 -1.60 -20.32
N CYS A 535 -44.05 -2.23 -19.21
CA CYS A 535 -44.37 -3.66 -19.18
C CYS A 535 -45.75 -4.02 -19.75
N ARG A 536 -46.68 -3.07 -19.86
CA ARG A 536 -48.07 -3.38 -20.28
C ARG A 536 -48.21 -3.68 -21.78
N ARG A 537 -47.35 -3.09 -22.62
CA ARG A 537 -47.38 -3.21 -24.09
C ARG A 537 -45.97 -3.07 -24.67
N GLY A 538 -45.76 -3.52 -25.90
CA GLY A 538 -44.48 -3.34 -26.58
C GLY A 538 -43.51 -4.50 -26.34
N ARG A 539 -42.21 -4.22 -26.18
CA ARG A 539 -41.15 -5.25 -26.13
C ARG A 539 -40.84 -5.78 -24.73
N PHE A 540 -41.29 -5.10 -23.68
CA PHE A 540 -41.08 -5.46 -22.28
C PHE A 540 -42.31 -6.14 -21.65
N SER A 541 -43.28 -6.54 -22.47
CA SER A 541 -44.44 -7.28 -21.97
C SER A 541 -44.04 -8.67 -21.48
N PRO A 542 -44.56 -9.15 -20.32
CA PRO A 542 -44.25 -10.48 -19.81
C PRO A 542 -44.42 -11.60 -20.85
N ALA A 543 -45.46 -11.52 -21.69
CA ALA A 543 -45.71 -12.48 -22.76
C ALA A 543 -44.55 -12.62 -23.78
N LYS A 544 -43.75 -11.57 -23.99
CA LYS A 544 -42.60 -11.56 -24.91
C LYS A 544 -41.27 -11.85 -24.22
N LEU A 545 -41.19 -11.60 -22.92
CA LEU A 545 -39.99 -11.79 -22.10
C LEU A 545 -39.92 -13.16 -21.42
N LYS A 546 -41.05 -13.85 -21.29
CA LYS A 546 -41.12 -15.17 -20.67
C LYS A 546 -40.10 -16.14 -21.28
N GLY A 547 -39.23 -16.68 -20.44
CA GLY A 547 -38.20 -17.65 -20.78
C GLY A 547 -36.96 -17.09 -21.48
N LYS A 548 -36.92 -15.79 -21.78
CA LYS A 548 -35.76 -15.14 -22.41
C LYS A 548 -34.54 -15.17 -21.50
N ARG A 549 -33.37 -15.45 -22.07
CA ARG A 549 -32.10 -15.50 -21.34
C ARG A 549 -31.55 -14.10 -21.19
N VAL A 550 -31.34 -13.67 -19.96
CA VAL A 550 -30.83 -12.34 -19.62
C VAL A 550 -29.57 -12.49 -18.79
N ILE A 551 -28.56 -11.68 -19.09
CA ILE A 551 -27.40 -11.50 -18.22
C ILE A 551 -27.31 -10.04 -17.78
N GLU A 552 -27.13 -9.82 -16.49
CA GLU A 552 -26.87 -8.49 -15.93
C GLU A 552 -25.39 -8.37 -15.60
N LEU A 553 -24.71 -7.41 -16.21
CA LEU A 553 -23.31 -7.07 -15.98
C LEU A 553 -23.21 -6.02 -14.87
N GLY A 554 -22.41 -6.27 -13.83
CA GLY A 554 -22.23 -5.34 -12.72
C GLY A 554 -23.54 -5.13 -11.95
N ALA A 555 -24.17 -6.24 -11.54
CA ALA A 555 -25.50 -6.23 -10.94
C ALA A 555 -25.59 -5.47 -9.62
N GLY A 556 -24.48 -5.31 -8.91
CA GLY A 556 -24.41 -4.69 -7.59
C GLY A 556 -25.33 -5.39 -6.60
N CYS A 557 -26.39 -4.70 -6.19
CA CYS A 557 -27.41 -5.25 -5.30
C CYS A 557 -28.47 -6.14 -6.02
N GLY A 558 -28.49 -6.16 -7.35
CA GLY A 558 -29.34 -7.06 -8.17
C GLY A 558 -30.72 -6.51 -8.56
N VAL A 559 -30.95 -5.20 -8.42
CA VAL A 559 -32.26 -4.58 -8.64
C VAL A 559 -32.76 -4.76 -10.08
N SER A 560 -31.91 -4.52 -11.08
CA SER A 560 -32.35 -4.55 -12.49
C SER A 560 -32.59 -5.98 -12.97
N GLY A 561 -31.76 -6.93 -12.53
CA GLY A 561 -31.97 -8.35 -12.75
C GLY A 561 -33.28 -8.86 -12.15
N PHE A 562 -33.65 -8.42 -10.94
CA PHE A 562 -34.96 -8.73 -10.38
C PHE A 562 -36.12 -8.18 -11.22
N GLY A 563 -36.00 -6.97 -11.73
CA GLY A 563 -36.99 -6.39 -12.65
C GLY A 563 -37.22 -7.28 -13.88
N MET A 564 -36.15 -7.79 -14.50
CA MET A 564 -36.26 -8.71 -15.64
C MET A 564 -36.83 -10.08 -15.24
N ALA A 565 -36.44 -10.62 -14.08
CA ALA A 565 -36.96 -11.91 -13.58
C ALA A 565 -38.46 -11.85 -13.28
N LEU A 566 -38.95 -10.73 -12.73
CA LEU A 566 -40.38 -10.48 -12.50
C LEU A 566 -41.21 -10.36 -13.79
N LEU A 567 -40.57 -10.07 -14.91
CA LEU A 567 -41.20 -10.10 -16.25
C LEU A 567 -41.13 -11.49 -16.91
N GLY A 568 -40.64 -12.51 -16.20
CA GLY A 568 -40.61 -13.91 -16.65
C GLY A 568 -39.30 -14.36 -17.29
N CYS A 569 -38.23 -13.56 -17.25
CA CYS A 569 -36.93 -13.92 -17.83
C CYS A 569 -36.15 -14.94 -16.99
N ASN A 570 -35.25 -15.68 -17.65
CA ASN A 570 -34.20 -16.47 -17.02
C ASN A 570 -32.93 -15.63 -16.90
N VAL A 571 -32.69 -15.10 -15.71
CA VAL A 571 -31.66 -14.08 -15.44
C VAL A 571 -30.43 -14.72 -14.79
N ILE A 572 -29.25 -14.35 -15.27
CA ILE A 572 -27.99 -14.54 -14.56
C ILE A 572 -27.50 -13.14 -14.18
N VAL A 573 -27.50 -12.84 -12.88
CA VAL A 573 -26.93 -11.59 -12.36
C VAL A 573 -25.47 -11.82 -12.04
N THR A 574 -24.60 -10.98 -12.60
CA THR A 574 -23.16 -11.15 -12.44
C THR A 574 -22.48 -9.93 -11.87
N ASP A 575 -21.46 -10.21 -11.07
CA ASP A 575 -20.59 -9.20 -10.50
C ASP A 575 -19.22 -9.82 -10.19
N GLN A 576 -18.32 -9.00 -9.66
CA GLN A 576 -17.04 -9.45 -9.13
C GLN A 576 -17.25 -10.28 -7.86
N LYS A 577 -16.32 -11.19 -7.60
CA LYS A 577 -16.39 -12.18 -6.52
C LYS A 577 -16.75 -11.58 -5.16
N GLU A 578 -16.27 -10.37 -4.89
CA GLU A 578 -16.43 -9.63 -3.63
C GLU A 578 -17.87 -9.13 -3.42
N VAL A 579 -18.62 -8.87 -4.49
CA VAL A 579 -20.02 -8.40 -4.43
C VAL A 579 -21.00 -9.57 -4.33
N LEU A 580 -20.59 -10.77 -4.80
CA LEU A 580 -21.46 -11.96 -4.86
C LEU A 580 -22.13 -12.36 -3.53
N PRO A 581 -21.50 -12.24 -2.34
CA PRO A 581 -22.19 -12.59 -1.09
C PRO A 581 -23.38 -11.69 -0.79
N LEU A 582 -23.28 -10.39 -1.04
CA LEU A 582 -24.40 -9.46 -0.83
C LEU A 582 -25.47 -9.66 -1.91
N LEU A 583 -25.04 -9.76 -3.18
CA LEU A 583 -25.92 -10.03 -4.31
C LEU A 583 -26.69 -11.35 -4.13
N GLY A 584 -26.00 -12.41 -3.71
CA GLY A 584 -26.55 -13.72 -3.36
C GLY A 584 -27.62 -13.64 -2.29
N ARG A 585 -27.36 -12.94 -1.18
CA ARG A 585 -28.35 -12.73 -0.11
C ARG A 585 -29.57 -11.97 -0.61
N ASN A 586 -29.37 -10.91 -1.39
CA ASN A 586 -30.47 -10.15 -1.98
C ASN A 586 -31.30 -11.02 -2.93
N VAL A 587 -30.65 -11.89 -3.71
CA VAL A 587 -31.31 -12.86 -4.59
C VAL A 587 -32.12 -13.89 -3.80
N GLU A 588 -31.50 -14.59 -2.86
CA GLU A 588 -32.14 -15.64 -2.08
C GLU A 588 -33.33 -15.13 -1.27
N ARG A 589 -33.16 -13.97 -0.60
CA ARG A 589 -34.19 -13.35 0.22
C ARG A 589 -35.40 -12.93 -0.61
N ASN A 590 -35.17 -12.29 -1.76
CA ASN A 590 -36.26 -11.78 -2.58
C ASN A 590 -36.95 -12.88 -3.40
N ILE A 591 -36.24 -13.94 -3.82
CA ILE A 591 -36.90 -15.14 -4.37
C ILE A 591 -37.93 -15.67 -3.37
N SER A 592 -37.52 -15.82 -2.10
CA SER A 592 -38.40 -16.34 -1.05
C SER A 592 -39.68 -15.49 -0.89
N ARG A 593 -39.56 -14.17 -0.99
CA ARG A 593 -40.70 -13.22 -0.91
C ARG A 593 -41.59 -13.26 -2.14
N VAL A 594 -41.02 -13.31 -3.34
CA VAL A 594 -41.79 -13.36 -4.59
C VAL A 594 -42.60 -14.65 -4.68
N MET A 595 -42.00 -15.78 -4.30
CA MET A 595 -42.65 -17.10 -4.29
C MET A 595 -43.85 -17.17 -3.34
N GLN A 596 -43.89 -16.36 -2.28
CA GLN A 596 -45.02 -16.29 -1.35
C GLN A 596 -46.22 -15.51 -1.91
N LYS A 597 -46.01 -14.57 -2.84
CA LYS A 597 -47.06 -13.63 -3.30
C LYS A 597 -47.65 -14.03 -4.66
N ASN A 598 -46.82 -14.33 -5.67
CA ASN A 598 -47.31 -14.68 -7.01
C ASN A 598 -46.24 -15.40 -7.86
N PRO A 599 -46.18 -16.75 -7.84
CA PRO A 599 -45.13 -17.51 -8.51
C PRO A 599 -45.29 -17.64 -10.04
N GLU A 600 -46.49 -17.42 -10.61
CA GLU A 600 -46.76 -17.78 -12.01
C GLU A 600 -46.12 -16.84 -13.06
N SER A 601 -45.75 -15.62 -12.68
CA SER A 601 -45.13 -14.62 -13.56
C SER A 601 -43.62 -14.47 -13.38
N PHE A 602 -43.04 -15.04 -12.34
CA PHE A 602 -41.60 -14.96 -12.07
C PHE A 602 -40.84 -15.99 -12.91
N GLY A 603 -39.74 -15.56 -13.53
CA GLY A 603 -38.83 -16.44 -14.25
C GLY A 603 -37.84 -17.12 -13.31
N SER A 604 -36.55 -17.06 -13.64
CA SER A 604 -35.48 -17.51 -12.75
C SER A 604 -34.41 -16.44 -12.60
N ILE A 605 -33.70 -16.46 -11.48
CA ILE A 605 -32.55 -15.59 -11.24
C ILE A 605 -31.46 -16.40 -10.55
N LYS A 606 -30.23 -16.31 -11.07
CA LYS A 606 -29.05 -16.99 -10.53
C LYS A 606 -27.90 -16.00 -10.42
N VAL A 607 -27.06 -16.20 -9.42
CA VAL A 607 -25.83 -15.43 -9.25
C VAL A 607 -24.66 -16.17 -9.87
N ALA A 608 -23.82 -15.45 -10.62
CA ALA A 608 -22.57 -15.99 -11.13
C ALA A 608 -21.46 -14.94 -11.08
N GLU A 609 -20.22 -15.38 -10.91
CA GLU A 609 -19.05 -14.52 -11.05
C GLU A 609 -18.86 -14.14 -12.51
N LEU A 610 -18.61 -12.86 -12.80
CA LEU A 610 -18.15 -12.43 -14.11
C LEU A 610 -17.27 -11.19 -14.00
N GLN A 611 -16.01 -11.35 -14.38
CA GLN A 611 -15.07 -10.25 -14.57
C GLN A 611 -15.05 -9.91 -16.06
N TRP A 612 -15.20 -8.64 -16.39
CA TRP A 612 -15.23 -8.21 -17.79
C TRP A 612 -13.89 -8.50 -18.47
N GLY A 613 -13.94 -9.15 -19.63
CA GLY A 613 -12.78 -9.59 -20.39
C GLY A 613 -12.29 -10.99 -20.03
N ASP A 614 -12.80 -11.63 -18.97
CA ASP A 614 -12.41 -12.99 -18.60
C ASP A 614 -13.15 -14.04 -19.45
N GLU A 615 -12.43 -14.69 -20.35
CA GLU A 615 -12.99 -15.70 -21.25
C GLU A 615 -13.57 -16.93 -20.51
N SER A 616 -12.99 -17.30 -19.37
CA SER A 616 -13.43 -18.45 -18.59
C SER A 616 -14.76 -18.17 -17.91
N HIS A 617 -14.93 -16.98 -17.36
CA HIS A 617 -16.19 -16.53 -16.75
C HIS A 617 -17.28 -16.35 -17.82
N ILE A 618 -16.93 -15.75 -18.96
CA ILE A 618 -17.84 -15.62 -20.11
C ILE A 618 -18.32 -16.99 -20.57
N LYS A 619 -17.42 -17.98 -20.69
CA LYS A 619 -17.78 -19.35 -21.07
C LYS A 619 -18.68 -20.01 -20.03
N ALA A 620 -18.43 -19.78 -18.74
CA ALA A 620 -19.18 -20.39 -17.64
C ALA A 620 -20.65 -19.96 -17.59
N VAL A 621 -20.97 -18.72 -17.97
CA VAL A 621 -22.37 -18.23 -18.02
C VAL A 621 -23.11 -18.69 -19.29
N GLY A 622 -22.40 -19.27 -20.26
CA GLY A 622 -22.96 -19.96 -21.42
C GLY A 622 -23.68 -19.06 -22.42
N PRO A 623 -22.98 -18.15 -23.13
CA PRO A 623 -23.57 -17.32 -24.19
C PRO A 623 -24.12 -18.15 -25.37
N PRO A 624 -24.96 -17.56 -26.26
CA PRO A 624 -25.40 -16.17 -26.28
C PRO A 624 -26.65 -15.91 -25.41
N PHE A 625 -26.88 -14.63 -25.08
CA PHE A 625 -28.05 -14.15 -24.33
C PHE A 625 -29.03 -13.39 -25.22
N ASP A 626 -30.34 -13.48 -24.94
CA ASP A 626 -31.36 -12.67 -25.64
C ASP A 626 -31.24 -11.19 -25.27
N TYR A 627 -30.96 -10.92 -23.99
CA TYR A 627 -30.72 -9.57 -23.47
C TYR A 627 -29.45 -9.52 -22.62
N ILE A 628 -28.68 -8.45 -22.80
CA ILE A 628 -27.60 -8.07 -21.89
C ILE A 628 -28.02 -6.75 -21.23
N ILE A 629 -28.05 -6.71 -19.91
CA ILE A 629 -28.39 -5.52 -19.15
C ILE A 629 -27.22 -5.09 -18.25
N GLY A 630 -27.22 -3.85 -17.79
CA GLY A 630 -26.20 -3.34 -16.87
C GLY A 630 -26.52 -1.91 -16.46
N THR A 631 -26.42 -1.64 -15.16
CA THR A 631 -26.71 -0.31 -14.61
C THR A 631 -25.54 0.26 -13.84
N ASP A 632 -25.17 1.51 -14.12
CA ASP A 632 -23.97 2.19 -13.60
C ASP A 632 -22.67 1.45 -13.93
N VAL A 633 -22.58 0.86 -15.13
CA VAL A 633 -21.40 0.12 -15.62
C VAL A 633 -20.36 0.98 -16.37
N VAL A 634 -20.65 2.27 -16.61
CA VAL A 634 -19.77 3.21 -17.33
C VAL A 634 -19.37 4.35 -16.40
N TYR A 635 -18.17 4.27 -15.83
CA TYR A 635 -17.65 5.27 -14.89
C TYR A 635 -16.11 5.42 -14.88
N VAL A 636 -15.34 4.48 -15.45
CA VAL A 636 -13.88 4.62 -15.63
C VAL A 636 -13.46 4.22 -17.04
N GLU A 637 -12.54 4.99 -17.63
CA GLU A 637 -12.11 4.85 -19.03
C GLU A 637 -11.49 3.48 -19.36
N HIS A 638 -10.67 2.91 -18.46
CA HIS A 638 -9.97 1.64 -18.71
C HIS A 638 -10.90 0.41 -18.71
N LEU A 639 -12.13 0.54 -18.20
CA LEU A 639 -13.11 -0.55 -18.19
C LEU A 639 -13.95 -0.62 -19.48
N LEU A 640 -13.89 0.41 -20.33
CA LEU A 640 -14.72 0.50 -21.53
C LEU A 640 -14.44 -0.63 -22.53
N GLU A 641 -13.17 -0.96 -22.74
CA GLU A 641 -12.76 -2.01 -23.68
C GLU A 641 -13.09 -3.42 -23.14
N PRO A 642 -12.72 -3.79 -21.90
CA PRO A 642 -13.15 -5.08 -21.32
C PRO A 642 -14.67 -5.26 -21.30
N LEU A 643 -15.42 -4.20 -20.98
CA LEU A 643 -16.89 -4.23 -21.00
C LEU A 643 -17.42 -4.46 -22.42
N LEU A 644 -16.88 -3.76 -23.42
CA LEU A 644 -17.28 -3.95 -24.82
C LEU A 644 -16.99 -5.38 -25.30
N GLN A 645 -15.79 -5.90 -25.05
CA GLN A 645 -15.42 -7.27 -25.43
C GLN A 645 -16.31 -8.33 -24.76
N THR A 646 -16.66 -8.10 -23.50
CA THR A 646 -17.60 -8.93 -22.75
C THR A 646 -18.99 -8.91 -23.40
N ILE A 647 -19.52 -7.73 -23.72
CA ILE A 647 -20.81 -7.58 -24.39
C ILE A 647 -20.81 -8.28 -25.75
N LEU A 648 -19.74 -8.12 -26.54
CA LEU A 648 -19.59 -8.79 -27.83
C LEU A 648 -19.58 -10.32 -27.68
N SER A 649 -18.82 -10.84 -26.72
CA SER A 649 -18.68 -12.29 -26.48
C SER A 649 -19.94 -12.93 -25.90
N LEU A 650 -20.75 -12.16 -25.16
CA LEU A 650 -22.02 -12.62 -24.61
C LEU A 650 -23.19 -12.54 -25.61
N SER A 651 -22.96 -11.86 -26.74
CA SER A 651 -23.99 -11.56 -27.72
C SER A 651 -24.11 -12.63 -28.82
N GLY A 652 -25.32 -12.74 -29.37
CA GLY A 652 -25.61 -13.33 -30.68
C GLY A 652 -26.30 -12.31 -31.59
N HIS A 653 -26.62 -12.72 -32.82
CA HIS A 653 -27.16 -11.83 -33.87
C HIS A 653 -28.49 -11.11 -33.53
N ARG A 654 -29.22 -11.59 -32.51
CA ARG A 654 -30.51 -11.01 -32.07
C ARG A 654 -30.47 -10.43 -30.65
N THR A 655 -29.28 -10.36 -30.04
CA THR A 655 -29.13 -9.85 -28.68
C THR A 655 -29.50 -8.37 -28.63
N THR A 656 -30.36 -8.02 -27.66
CA THR A 656 -30.64 -6.62 -27.33
C THR A 656 -29.85 -6.23 -26.10
N ILE A 657 -29.10 -5.13 -26.17
CA ILE A 657 -28.30 -4.64 -25.05
C ILE A 657 -29.01 -3.42 -24.46
N LEU A 658 -29.19 -3.40 -23.14
CA LEU A 658 -29.86 -2.33 -22.40
C LEU A 658 -28.93 -1.82 -21.30
N LEU A 659 -28.42 -0.61 -21.42
CA LEU A 659 -27.47 -0.06 -20.46
C LEU A 659 -27.98 1.25 -19.91
N GLY A 660 -27.85 1.46 -18.61
CA GLY A 660 -28.29 2.67 -17.95
C GLY A 660 -27.24 3.16 -16.98
N TYR A 661 -26.84 4.43 -17.00
CA TYR A 661 -25.86 4.92 -16.04
C TYR A 661 -25.96 6.42 -15.89
N GLU A 662 -25.41 6.89 -14.78
CA GLU A 662 -25.20 8.31 -14.54
C GLU A 662 -23.93 8.80 -15.26
N ILE A 663 -24.07 9.82 -16.10
CA ILE A 663 -22.99 10.51 -16.78
C ILE A 663 -22.21 11.32 -15.73
N ARG A 664 -21.07 10.78 -15.30
CA ARG A 664 -20.15 11.39 -14.33
C ARG A 664 -18.98 12.11 -14.99
N SER A 665 -18.63 11.69 -16.20
CA SER A 665 -17.57 12.28 -17.01
C SER A 665 -18.02 12.29 -18.47
N THR A 666 -18.03 13.48 -19.08
CA THR A 666 -18.36 13.68 -20.49
C THR A 666 -17.32 13.01 -21.39
N SER A 667 -16.04 13.05 -21.03
CA SER A 667 -14.98 12.41 -21.83
C SER A 667 -15.11 10.88 -21.87
N VAL A 668 -15.41 10.24 -20.73
CA VAL A 668 -15.64 8.79 -20.65
C VAL A 668 -16.91 8.40 -21.41
N HIS A 669 -17.97 9.21 -21.28
CA HIS A 669 -19.23 9.03 -22.00
C HIS A 669 -19.04 9.11 -23.52
N ASP A 670 -18.36 10.14 -24.01
CA ASP A 670 -18.11 10.34 -25.44
C ASP A 670 -17.25 9.23 -26.04
N LYS A 671 -16.20 8.82 -25.31
CA LYS A 671 -15.34 7.70 -25.72
C LYS A 671 -16.14 6.40 -25.82
N MET A 672 -17.00 6.12 -24.84
CA MET A 672 -17.90 4.97 -24.88
C MET A 672 -18.80 5.02 -26.12
N LEU A 673 -19.48 6.14 -26.36
CA LEU A 673 -20.37 6.28 -27.52
C LEU A 673 -19.62 6.10 -28.84
N GLN A 674 -18.42 6.66 -28.94
CA GLN A 674 -17.57 6.51 -30.12
C GLN A 674 -17.18 5.04 -30.35
N MET A 675 -16.84 4.30 -29.29
CA MET A 675 -16.49 2.89 -29.37
C MET A 675 -17.71 2.04 -29.75
N TRP A 676 -18.84 2.22 -29.08
CA TRP A 676 -20.01 1.36 -29.22
C TRP A 676 -20.77 1.59 -30.51
N LYS A 677 -20.82 2.84 -31.02
CA LYS A 677 -21.40 3.15 -32.35
C LYS A 677 -20.66 2.45 -33.50
N ARG A 678 -19.45 1.92 -33.29
CA ARG A 678 -18.77 1.09 -34.31
C ARG A 678 -19.45 -0.26 -34.51
N TYR A 679 -19.99 -0.84 -33.44
CA TYR A 679 -20.55 -2.20 -33.44
C TYR A 679 -22.07 -2.23 -33.39
N PHE A 680 -22.69 -1.22 -32.77
CA PHE A 680 -24.12 -1.21 -32.47
C PHE A 680 -24.85 0.00 -33.05
N ASP A 681 -26.15 -0.18 -33.32
CA ASP A 681 -27.13 0.90 -33.46
C ASP A 681 -27.54 1.36 -32.05
N VAL A 682 -26.95 2.46 -31.58
CA VAL A 682 -27.11 2.98 -30.21
C VAL A 682 -28.26 3.99 -30.14
N LYS A 683 -29.33 3.66 -29.40
CA LYS A 683 -30.51 4.52 -29.23
C LYS A 683 -30.68 4.93 -27.76
N THR A 684 -30.65 6.23 -27.48
CA THR A 684 -31.01 6.77 -26.16
C THR A 684 -32.52 6.68 -25.94
N VAL A 685 -32.94 6.25 -24.75
CA VAL A 685 -34.35 6.20 -24.35
C VAL A 685 -34.84 7.61 -24.05
N SER A 686 -35.94 8.01 -24.70
CA SER A 686 -36.59 9.30 -24.42
C SER A 686 -37.10 9.36 -22.97
N LYS A 687 -36.88 10.50 -22.30
CA LYS A 687 -37.41 10.78 -20.95
C LYS A 687 -38.92 10.57 -20.83
N SER A 688 -39.68 10.78 -21.90
CA SER A 688 -41.14 10.50 -21.93
C SER A 688 -41.50 9.04 -21.64
N LYS A 689 -40.56 8.10 -21.85
CA LYS A 689 -40.71 6.68 -21.56
C LYS A 689 -40.18 6.30 -20.18
N MET A 690 -39.49 7.20 -19.47
CA MET A 690 -39.05 7.02 -18.09
C MET A 690 -40.17 7.40 -17.13
N ASP A 691 -40.06 6.96 -15.88
CA ASP A 691 -40.99 7.36 -14.84
C ASP A 691 -40.80 8.84 -14.48
N GLU A 692 -41.89 9.54 -14.17
CA GLU A 692 -41.84 10.98 -13.90
C GLU A 692 -41.10 11.32 -12.61
N THR A 693 -41.15 10.41 -11.62
CA THR A 693 -40.45 10.53 -10.34
C THR A 693 -39.04 9.97 -10.43
N PHE A 694 -38.85 8.82 -11.11
CA PHE A 694 -37.55 8.15 -11.23
C PHE A 694 -36.89 8.47 -12.57
N GLN A 695 -36.40 9.70 -12.71
CA GLN A 695 -35.60 10.19 -13.84
C GLN A 695 -34.67 11.31 -13.39
N HIS A 696 -33.48 11.43 -14.00
CA HIS A 696 -32.55 12.53 -13.70
C HIS A 696 -31.87 13.02 -14.99
N PRO A 697 -31.53 14.32 -15.13
CA PRO A 697 -30.83 14.83 -16.30
C PRO A 697 -29.50 14.12 -16.62
N SER A 698 -28.76 13.68 -15.59
CA SER A 698 -27.51 12.96 -15.75
C SER A 698 -27.65 11.44 -15.90
N ILE A 699 -28.84 10.85 -15.73
CA ILE A 699 -29.04 9.40 -15.90
C ILE A 699 -29.65 9.15 -17.28
N GLU A 700 -28.94 8.40 -18.11
CA GLU A 700 -29.41 7.99 -19.43
C GLU A 700 -29.58 6.47 -19.51
N LEU A 701 -30.57 6.03 -20.28
CA LEU A 701 -30.75 4.63 -20.65
C LEU A 701 -30.55 4.49 -22.17
N PHE A 702 -29.90 3.42 -22.58
CA PHE A 702 -29.57 3.09 -23.96
C PHE A 702 -30.15 1.73 -24.34
N ILE A 703 -30.64 1.63 -25.56
CA ILE A 703 -31.05 0.38 -26.20
C ILE A 703 -30.18 0.20 -27.44
N MET A 704 -29.52 -0.94 -27.52
CA MET A 704 -28.58 -1.22 -28.61
C MET A 704 -28.85 -2.58 -29.24
N GLY A 705 -28.61 -2.66 -30.55
CA GLY A 705 -28.58 -3.91 -31.31
C GLY A 705 -27.44 -3.87 -32.32
N PHE A 706 -26.98 -5.03 -32.80
CA PHE A 706 -25.91 -5.09 -33.81
C PHE A 706 -26.30 -4.34 -35.08
N LYS A 707 -25.33 -3.62 -35.65
CA LYS A 707 -25.47 -3.11 -37.02
C LYS A 707 -25.57 -4.29 -37.98
N HIS A 708 -26.56 -4.29 -38.87
CA HIS A 708 -26.56 -5.22 -39.99
C HIS A 708 -25.45 -4.80 -40.95
N SER A 709 -24.47 -5.67 -41.18
CA SER A 709 -23.47 -5.46 -42.22
C SER A 709 -24.19 -5.49 -43.57
N ALA A 710 -24.21 -4.35 -44.26
CA ALA A 710 -24.50 -4.33 -45.68
C ALA A 710 -23.29 -4.94 -46.39
N GLU A 711 -23.30 -6.26 -46.62
CA GLU A 711 -22.62 -6.99 -47.71
C GLU A 711 -22.62 -8.51 -47.44
N CYS A 712 -23.48 -9.22 -48.16
CA CYS A 712 -23.30 -10.61 -48.58
C CYS A 712 -24.07 -10.76 -49.90
N THR A 713 -23.47 -10.31 -51.00
CA THR A 713 -23.85 -10.72 -52.35
C THR A 713 -22.67 -11.44 -52.96
N GLU A 714 -22.69 -12.76 -52.94
CA GLU A 714 -22.18 -13.58 -54.05
C GLU A 714 -23.06 -14.81 -54.25
N ASN A 715 -23.25 -15.12 -55.53
CA ASN A 715 -24.23 -16.02 -56.13
C ASN A 715 -24.12 -17.49 -55.71
N SER A 716 -25.26 -18.18 -55.62
CA SER A 716 -25.58 -19.34 -56.48
C SER A 716 -26.94 -19.97 -56.16
N GLY A 717 -27.72 -20.26 -57.21
CA GLY A 717 -28.72 -21.35 -57.22
C GLY A 717 -30.19 -20.95 -57.19
N GLU A 718 -30.83 -20.97 -58.36
CA GLU A 718 -32.28 -20.93 -58.57
C GLU A 718 -33.03 -22.05 -57.82
N THR A 719 -34.14 -21.74 -57.13
CA THR A 719 -35.45 -22.41 -57.37
C THR A 719 -36.64 -21.68 -56.68
N THR A 720 -37.54 -21.17 -57.54
CA THR A 720 -39.03 -21.10 -57.45
C THR A 720 -39.79 -20.56 -56.22
N VAL A 721 -40.51 -19.43 -56.47
CA VAL A 721 -41.94 -19.12 -56.15
C VAL A 721 -42.34 -19.08 -54.65
N GLU A 722 -42.89 -18.01 -54.05
CA GLU A 722 -44.13 -17.28 -54.37
C GLU A 722 -44.21 -15.93 -53.58
N LYS A 723 -44.85 -14.90 -54.15
CA LYS A 723 -45.20 -13.60 -53.51
C LYS A 723 -46.45 -13.74 -52.62
N VAL A 724 -46.52 -13.03 -51.48
CA VAL A 724 -47.70 -12.22 -51.08
C VAL A 724 -47.29 -11.02 -50.19
N ASP A 725 -47.50 -9.84 -50.75
CA ASP A 725 -47.87 -8.49 -50.26
C ASP A 725 -47.78 -8.09 -48.78
N VAL A 726 -47.18 -6.91 -48.56
CA VAL A 726 -47.47 -6.01 -47.42
C VAL A 726 -48.03 -4.70 -47.99
N GLU A 727 -49.29 -4.42 -47.66
CA GLU A 727 -49.97 -3.15 -47.92
C GLU A 727 -49.39 -2.02 -47.05
N THR A 728 -49.20 -0.87 -47.71
CA THR A 728 -48.96 0.45 -47.14
C THR A 728 -50.27 1.22 -46.92
N VAL A 729 -50.39 1.94 -45.80
CA VAL A 729 -51.23 3.16 -45.61
C VAL A 729 -50.53 3.98 -44.51
N VAL A 730 -49.77 5.06 -44.77
CA VAL A 730 -50.09 6.47 -45.13
C VAL A 730 -50.87 7.24 -44.05
N ASP A 731 -50.26 8.32 -43.56
CA ASP A 731 -50.83 9.64 -43.20
C ASP A 731 -49.63 10.48 -42.70
N ASP A 732 -49.04 11.44 -43.40
CA ASP A 732 -49.47 12.62 -44.19
C ASP A 732 -49.68 13.90 -43.36
N LYS A 733 -49.22 15.01 -43.96
CA LYS A 733 -49.20 16.45 -43.61
C LYS A 733 -47.91 16.97 -42.96
N SER A 734 -46.95 17.55 -43.68
CA SER A 734 -46.93 18.73 -44.60
C SER A 734 -46.98 20.10 -43.91
N SER A 735 -45.87 20.85 -44.01
CA SER A 735 -45.88 22.25 -44.47
C SER A 735 -44.46 22.70 -44.81
N GLU A 736 -44.30 23.13 -46.05
CA GLU A 736 -43.09 23.61 -46.73
C GLU A 736 -42.66 25.02 -46.28
N GLY A 737 -41.39 25.34 -46.55
CA GLY A 737 -40.85 26.70 -46.55
C GLY A 737 -39.39 26.74 -47.01
N SER A 738 -39.18 26.74 -48.33
CA SER A 738 -37.92 27.08 -49.02
C SER A 738 -37.52 28.56 -48.73
N VAL A 739 -36.26 28.99 -48.72
CA VAL A 739 -35.54 29.56 -49.88
C VAL A 739 -34.16 30.12 -49.42
N VAL A 740 -33.10 29.76 -50.18
CA VAL A 740 -31.83 30.48 -50.52
C VAL A 740 -30.68 30.61 -49.51
N ALA A 741 -29.49 30.29 -50.06
CA ALA A 741 -28.14 30.44 -49.52
C ALA A 741 -27.57 31.83 -49.82
N GLU A 742 -26.75 32.36 -48.91
CA GLU A 742 -25.69 33.31 -49.23
C GLU A 742 -24.55 33.23 -48.20
N GLU A 743 -23.31 33.28 -48.70
CA GLU A 743 -22.05 33.27 -47.95
C GLU A 743 -21.86 34.57 -47.16
N GLY A 744 -21.28 34.46 -45.95
CA GLY A 744 -20.91 35.63 -45.17
C GLY A 744 -20.11 35.28 -43.92
N THR A 745 -18.81 35.60 -43.97
CA THR A 745 -17.82 35.56 -42.88
C THR A 745 -18.25 36.35 -41.64
N GLY A 746 -18.02 35.80 -40.44
CA GLY A 746 -18.11 36.59 -39.20
C GLY A 746 -17.99 35.75 -37.94
N LEU A 747 -16.85 35.87 -37.26
CA LEU A 747 -16.64 35.45 -35.88
C LEU A 747 -17.63 36.18 -34.96
N VAL A 748 -18.51 35.45 -34.27
CA VAL A 748 -19.22 35.92 -33.08
C VAL A 748 -19.33 34.75 -32.10
N GLU A 749 -18.74 34.92 -30.93
CA GLU A 749 -18.95 34.10 -29.74
C GLU A 749 -20.43 34.20 -29.32
N GLU A 750 -21.18 33.11 -29.38
CA GLU A 750 -22.50 33.03 -28.74
C GLU A 750 -22.40 32.31 -27.41
N ASN A 751 -22.77 33.08 -26.38
CA ASN A 751 -22.92 32.68 -24.99
C ASN A 751 -23.87 31.48 -24.86
N VAL A 752 -23.41 30.44 -24.17
CA VAL A 752 -24.27 29.36 -23.69
C VAL A 752 -25.15 29.95 -22.58
N GLU A 753 -26.42 30.21 -22.89
CA GLU A 753 -27.44 30.49 -21.88
C GLU A 753 -27.65 29.24 -21.01
N ASP A 754 -27.30 29.40 -19.74
CA ASP A 754 -27.49 28.46 -18.66
C ASP A 754 -29.00 28.27 -18.42
N HIS A 755 -29.55 27.12 -18.85
CA HIS A 755 -30.90 26.71 -18.48
C HIS A 755 -30.91 26.16 -17.04
N ASP A 756 -30.58 27.01 -16.08
CA ASP A 756 -30.87 26.74 -14.68
C ASP A 756 -32.36 27.00 -14.43
N LYS A 757 -33.17 25.94 -14.55
CA LYS A 757 -34.53 25.96 -14.03
C LYS A 757 -34.43 26.01 -12.51
N SER A 758 -34.46 27.23 -11.98
CA SER A 758 -34.68 27.54 -10.57
C SER A 758 -35.69 26.56 -9.95
N ILE A 759 -35.20 25.71 -9.06
CA ILE A 759 -36.05 24.87 -8.22
C ILE A 759 -36.73 25.83 -7.25
N SER A 760 -38.04 25.98 -7.42
CA SER A 760 -38.95 26.61 -6.46
C SER A 760 -38.58 26.19 -5.03
N GLN A 761 -38.27 27.16 -4.17
CA GLN A 761 -37.87 26.97 -2.76
C GLN A 761 -38.96 26.33 -1.86
N ASN A 762 -40.02 25.73 -2.42
CA ASN A 762 -41.07 25.02 -1.68
C ASN A 762 -41.51 23.69 -2.33
N ALA A 763 -40.75 23.13 -3.27
CA ALA A 763 -41.03 21.77 -3.77
C ALA A 763 -40.57 20.72 -2.75
N LYS A 764 -41.51 19.94 -2.22
CA LYS A 764 -41.21 18.80 -1.33
C LYS A 764 -40.47 17.75 -2.17
N LEU A 765 -39.18 17.53 -1.88
CA LEU A 765 -38.38 16.49 -2.56
C LEU A 765 -39.09 15.14 -2.45
N SER A 766 -39.12 14.37 -3.55
CA SER A 766 -39.51 12.96 -3.48
C SER A 766 -38.50 12.19 -2.62
N GLU A 767 -38.93 11.05 -2.06
CA GLU A 767 -38.04 10.19 -1.25
C GLU A 767 -36.80 9.74 -2.03
N TRP A 768 -36.96 9.51 -3.34
CA TRP A 768 -35.87 9.15 -4.24
C TRP A 768 -34.90 10.33 -4.46
N GLU A 769 -35.40 11.54 -4.70
CA GLU A 769 -34.55 12.74 -4.82
C GLU A 769 -33.84 13.04 -3.50
N ALA A 770 -34.53 12.95 -2.36
CA ALA A 770 -33.93 13.14 -1.04
C ALA A 770 -32.82 12.12 -0.75
N ARG A 771 -33.04 10.83 -1.10
CA ARG A 771 -32.00 9.79 -1.05
C ARG A 771 -30.80 10.15 -1.92
N ARG A 772 -31.03 10.56 -3.16
CA ARG A 772 -29.98 10.90 -4.13
C ARG A 772 -29.16 12.10 -3.69
N TYR A 773 -29.80 13.19 -3.24
CA TYR A 773 -29.11 14.34 -2.66
C TYR A 773 -28.38 13.99 -1.37
N GLY A 774 -28.95 13.16 -0.51
CA GLY A 774 -28.30 12.67 0.71
C GLY A 774 -27.05 11.82 0.42
N ALA A 775 -27.12 10.93 -0.57
CA ALA A 775 -25.97 10.13 -1.01
C ALA A 775 -24.87 10.99 -1.63
N MET A 776 -25.24 12.03 -2.40
CA MET A 776 -24.31 13.00 -2.97
C MET A 776 -23.66 13.87 -1.89
N ALA A 777 -24.46 14.39 -0.94
CA ALA A 777 -23.96 15.18 0.19
C ALA A 777 -23.04 14.36 1.09
N ALA A 778 -23.36 13.09 1.38
CA ALA A 778 -22.49 12.20 2.15
C ALA A 778 -21.14 11.95 1.46
N ARG A 779 -21.11 11.89 0.12
CA ARG A 779 -19.87 11.80 -0.65
C ARG A 779 -19.04 13.07 -0.56
N ILE A 780 -19.67 14.24 -0.70
CA ILE A 780 -19.00 15.55 -0.60
C ILE A 780 -18.48 15.80 0.83
N LEU A 781 -19.23 15.39 1.86
CA LEU A 781 -18.85 15.57 3.26
C LEU A 781 -17.75 14.62 3.73
N ARG A 782 -17.50 13.49 3.05
CA ARG A 782 -16.35 12.61 3.36
C ARG A 782 -15.01 13.27 3.07
N ASP A 783 -14.97 14.26 2.17
CA ASP A 783 -13.75 14.97 1.76
C ASP A 783 -13.51 16.27 2.56
N ILE A 784 -14.41 16.62 3.49
CA ILE A 784 -14.30 17.80 4.34
C ILE A 784 -13.86 17.36 5.74
N LYS A 785 -12.57 17.49 6.04
CA LYS A 785 -12.09 17.45 7.44
C LYS A 785 -12.55 18.72 8.14
N ILE A 786 -13.52 18.59 9.06
CA ILE A 786 -13.77 19.63 10.05
C ILE A 786 -12.59 19.56 11.04
N SER A 787 -11.78 20.60 11.02
CA SER A 787 -10.59 20.83 11.86
C SER A 787 -10.89 20.84 13.34
#